data_AF-A0A409YJZ5-F1
#
_entry.id   AF-A0A409YJZ5-F1
#
_cell.length_a   1.000
_cell.length_b   1.000
_cell.length_c   1.000
_cell.angle_alpha   90.00
_cell.angle_beta   90.00
_cell.angle_gamma   90.00
#
_symmetry.space_group_name_H-M   'P 1'
#
loop_
_entity.id
_entity.type
_entity.pdbx_description
1 polymer ?
#
loop_
_entity_poly.entity_id
_entity_poly.type
_entity_poly.pdbx_seq_one_letter_code
_entity_poly.pdbx_strand_id
1 'polypeptide(L)'
;MEKNPGDVATWRPTGPLGQGYTNSQTLRDPFLSPTEEDPQDYRSRQREVNAQYGSSSWRYQRSEKEDYDEFDTGSLTVYSPTATSLRKRSTFYEVPPPKPSNSFAIPHPFPERYETPPLYLLLLHTFFCAITYPALYFTALIATGRSLFWARVLVGAGCGIVGFSLGITILELAQAQLEASTWATLIHQSNADNADDAGIRLKDLCVQANEPKSVMSAVMLLWNRRKHYRGTRTRNKGYYEYVCGGAQLFNLAHWSSGRSWTGYILLFIFSVFLSGCLSFIFGRTVDIATISQMQNEIFEEVLVGADLSPADLQKAAELETTFTVDTLFTWTLEPFSVHGGLPTPLALTWNNETVYFAEVIQSQLQPNGSGFGTFETDSLVPKNNPVVTTEKHNINSGLAPGAVLSFPRWGLRIHCELVPDLSTNLIPFSTGERTYLFTPRATVQKLFDHFGLSFPSTLDGPLNVTKAMVGNDTFPPGLDPASLSLSAAFWSNGVSLSTKSTAVSRGEEGRGFVTLENVLVRLNDKYAPHSTFAYYNAEPTVNADGTTSRIGYDAAVCLELYEPWIVNVYNTSFGPPTTMSIQSKVDLTTMDPQLPPPSKKSKTITNPNAIRMFNSSALRSAYVVAHGNGVNQVVKDNGRDMFYVPSPTLISFTNGSGPRGYTEFSTERYQKARAITDASNVLPYFAGSGQLVARRYEDKVISIVTLNQFDLIAALILIFVTGLICAIFIPRLPLGVPRRGFNLYSWILAFHAKEIEVAGDENIVHGMTLDQLQDHAGEAILRYRVVSKPRDKLAKSVDEPEEYLSFVFIASLN
;
A
#
# COMPACT_ATOMS: atom_id res chain seq x y z
N MET A 1 12.84 -22.68 90.58
CA MET A 1 11.63 -22.44 89.76
C MET A 1 11.97 -22.94 88.37
N GLU A 2 11.72 -24.21 88.04
CA GLU A 2 10.47 -24.73 87.44
C GLU A 2 9.99 -23.84 86.26
N LYS A 3 9.69 -24.30 85.04
CA LYS A 3 9.40 -25.64 84.52
C LYS A 3 9.38 -25.56 82.97
N ASN A 4 10.00 -26.56 82.34
CA ASN A 4 9.70 -27.29 81.10
C ASN A 4 9.30 -26.65 79.74
N PRO A 5 9.59 -27.40 78.63
CA PRO A 5 9.52 -26.97 77.24
C PRO A 5 8.40 -27.66 76.42
N GLY A 6 8.24 -27.27 75.15
CA GLY A 6 7.56 -28.07 74.11
C GLY A 6 6.61 -27.26 73.23
N ASP A 7 6.88 -27.17 71.93
CA ASP A 7 6.03 -27.81 70.91
C ASP A 7 6.59 -27.62 69.49
N VAL A 8 6.83 -28.75 68.85
CA VAL A 8 7.20 -28.91 67.43
C VAL A 8 5.90 -29.20 66.68
N ALA A 9 5.48 -28.29 65.81
CA ALA A 9 4.32 -28.52 64.95
C ALA A 9 4.74 -29.21 63.64
N THR A 10 4.59 -30.53 63.61
CA THR A 10 4.56 -31.32 62.37
C THR A 10 3.18 -31.21 61.72
N TRP A 11 3.10 -30.68 60.50
CA TRP A 11 1.92 -30.82 59.64
C TRP A 11 2.17 -31.89 58.57
N ARG A 12 1.49 -33.03 58.70
CA ARG A 12 1.23 -33.97 57.60
C ARG A 12 -0.20 -33.73 57.11
N PRO A 13 -0.48 -33.74 55.79
CA PRO A 13 -1.82 -33.93 55.30
C PRO A 13 -2.05 -35.42 54.97
N THR A 14 -3.12 -35.98 55.54
CA THR A 14 -3.72 -37.26 55.16
C THR A 14 -5.08 -37.01 54.51
N GLY A 15 -5.31 -37.58 53.32
CA GLY A 15 -6.64 -38.02 52.87
C GLY A 15 -7.03 -37.61 51.44
N PRO A 16 -7.75 -38.47 50.67
CA PRO A 16 -7.63 -38.56 49.22
C PRO A 16 -8.95 -38.31 48.44
N LEU A 17 -8.88 -38.57 47.12
CA LEU A 17 -9.92 -38.54 46.06
C LEU A 17 -10.02 -37.16 45.37
N GLY A 18 -9.81 -36.98 44.07
CA GLY A 18 -9.75 -37.91 42.94
C GLY A 18 -10.59 -37.32 41.82
N GLN A 19 -9.97 -36.91 40.71
CA GLN A 19 -10.55 -36.92 39.36
C GLN A 19 -9.46 -36.50 38.36
N GLY A 20 -9.15 -37.40 37.44
CA GLY A 20 -8.16 -37.20 36.40
C GLY A 20 -8.66 -36.31 35.29
N TYR A 21 -7.77 -35.49 34.76
CA TYR A 21 -7.80 -35.04 33.38
C TYR A 21 -6.39 -35.10 32.83
N THR A 22 -6.16 -36.06 31.94
CA THR A 22 -5.01 -36.15 31.06
C THR A 22 -5.12 -35.06 29.99
N ASN A 23 -4.20 -34.10 29.98
CA ASN A 23 -4.00 -33.21 28.83
C ASN A 23 -2.66 -33.55 28.17
N SER A 24 -2.73 -34.44 27.18
CA SER A 24 -1.74 -34.52 26.11
C SER A 24 -2.00 -33.39 25.12
N GLN A 25 -1.19 -32.34 25.12
CA GLN A 25 -1.16 -31.37 24.02
C GLN A 25 -0.10 -31.83 23.00
N THR A 26 -0.61 -32.53 21.99
CA THR A 26 0.05 -32.72 20.69
C THR A 26 0.15 -31.40 19.94
N LEU A 27 1.35 -31.12 19.43
CA LEU A 27 1.65 -30.19 18.34
C LEU A 27 0.59 -30.28 17.22
N ARG A 28 0.07 -29.13 16.79
CA ARG A 28 -0.53 -28.96 15.46
C ARG A 28 -0.10 -27.63 14.85
N ASP A 29 0.38 -27.73 13.62
CA ASP A 29 0.67 -26.65 12.68
C ASP A 29 -0.57 -25.78 12.39
N PRO A 30 -0.41 -24.49 12.02
CA PRO A 30 -1.46 -23.72 11.39
C PRO A 30 -1.19 -23.57 9.88
N PHE A 31 -1.95 -24.32 9.08
CA PHE A 31 -2.27 -23.98 7.69
C PHE A 31 -3.79 -24.21 7.49
N LEU A 32 -4.42 -23.33 6.67
CA LEU A 32 -5.84 -23.19 6.27
C LEU A 32 -6.53 -21.99 6.95
N SER A 33 -6.64 -20.83 6.28
CA SER A 33 -7.58 -20.43 5.20
C SER A 33 -8.85 -19.76 5.75
N PRO A 34 -9.38 -18.72 5.09
CA PRO A 34 -10.23 -17.71 5.72
C PRO A 34 -11.71 -18.08 5.70
N THR A 35 -12.37 -17.91 6.85
CA THR A 35 -13.82 -17.97 6.99
C THR A 35 -14.47 -16.65 6.57
N GLU A 36 -15.29 -16.76 5.52
CA GLU A 36 -16.58 -16.08 5.28
C GLU A 36 -16.99 -14.97 6.27
N GLU A 37 -16.96 -13.72 5.80
CA GLU A 37 -17.56 -12.55 6.48
C GLU A 37 -19.04 -12.39 6.12
N ASP A 38 -19.83 -12.09 7.16
CA ASP A 38 -21.28 -11.92 7.18
C ASP A 38 -21.74 -10.62 6.45
N PRO A 39 -22.66 -10.66 5.46
CA PRO A 39 -22.99 -9.49 4.63
C PRO A 39 -23.88 -8.41 5.27
N GLN A 40 -24.26 -8.54 6.55
CA GLN A 40 -25.26 -7.64 7.14
C GLN A 40 -24.71 -6.34 7.76
N ASP A 41 -23.42 -6.24 8.06
CA ASP A 41 -22.86 -5.06 8.75
C ASP A 41 -22.41 -3.93 7.80
N TYR A 42 -22.47 -4.14 6.48
CA TYR A 42 -22.09 -3.13 5.49
C TYR A 42 -23.23 -2.13 5.16
N ARG A 43 -24.49 -2.48 5.43
CA ARG A 43 -25.66 -1.62 5.10
C ARG A 43 -26.01 -0.58 6.17
N SER A 44 -25.53 -0.73 7.39
CA SER A 44 -25.74 0.19 8.51
C SER A 44 -24.82 1.42 8.41
N ARG A 45 -23.54 1.26 8.00
CA ARG A 45 -22.60 2.38 7.87
C ARG A 45 -22.80 3.28 6.65
N GLN A 46 -23.54 2.83 5.63
CA GLN A 46 -23.84 3.65 4.44
C GLN A 46 -25.02 4.63 4.64
N ARG A 47 -25.77 4.54 5.75
CA ARG A 47 -26.91 5.42 6.02
C ARG A 47 -26.59 6.66 6.87
N GLU A 48 -25.43 6.74 7.51
CA GLU A 48 -25.05 7.90 8.35
C GLU A 48 -24.14 8.93 7.66
N VAL A 49 -23.58 8.63 6.48
CA VAL A 49 -22.69 9.59 5.76
C VAL A 49 -23.45 10.50 4.78
N ASN A 50 -24.72 10.25 4.50
CA ASN A 50 -25.54 11.07 3.58
C ASN A 50 -26.42 12.14 4.26
N ALA A 51 -26.24 12.41 5.55
CA ALA A 51 -27.08 13.36 6.29
C ALA A 51 -26.46 14.77 6.49
N GLN A 52 -25.35 15.11 5.81
CA GLN A 52 -24.64 16.38 6.10
C GLN A 52 -24.27 17.24 4.89
N TYR A 53 -25.05 17.22 3.80
CA TYR A 53 -25.01 18.29 2.78
C TYR A 53 -26.37 18.48 2.08
N GLY A 54 -27.21 19.34 2.66
CA GLY A 54 -28.28 20.09 1.99
C GLY A 54 -28.30 21.48 2.67
N SER A 55 -28.43 22.63 2.02
CA SER A 55 -29.11 22.97 0.78
C SER A 55 -28.49 24.24 0.19
N SER A 56 -28.24 24.28 -1.12
CA SER A 56 -28.14 25.55 -1.86
C SER A 56 -29.24 25.58 -2.91
N SER A 57 -30.17 26.52 -2.72
CA SER A 57 -31.30 26.75 -3.63
C SER A 57 -30.80 27.55 -4.84
N TRP A 58 -30.93 26.97 -6.03
CA TRP A 58 -30.82 27.73 -7.27
C TRP A 58 -32.21 28.27 -7.62
N ARG A 59 -32.42 29.56 -7.33
CA ARG A 59 -33.58 30.34 -7.74
C ARG A 59 -33.34 30.83 -9.16
N TYR A 60 -34.10 30.30 -10.11
CA TYR A 60 -34.12 30.76 -11.51
C TYR A 60 -34.84 32.12 -11.57
N GLN A 61 -34.11 33.22 -11.74
CA GLN A 61 -34.68 34.52 -12.09
C GLN A 61 -34.60 34.70 -13.61
N ARG A 62 -35.76 34.68 -14.26
CA ARG A 62 -35.95 35.12 -15.64
C ARG A 62 -35.98 36.65 -15.61
N SER A 63 -34.98 37.28 -16.24
CA SER A 63 -34.91 38.73 -16.46
C SER A 63 -35.06 38.97 -17.96
N GLU A 64 -36.25 39.39 -18.38
CA GLU A 64 -36.45 40.08 -19.66
C GLU A 64 -35.71 41.41 -19.61
N LYS A 65 -34.88 41.67 -20.62
CA LYS A 65 -34.54 43.03 -21.01
C LYS A 65 -34.25 43.04 -22.50
N GLU A 66 -35.24 43.56 -23.23
CA GLU A 66 -35.11 44.07 -24.58
C GLU A 66 -34.15 45.27 -24.56
N ASP A 67 -33.17 45.27 -25.46
CA ASP A 67 -32.54 46.49 -25.96
C ASP A 67 -32.46 46.33 -27.48
N TYR A 68 -33.27 47.14 -28.17
CA TYR A 68 -33.21 47.34 -29.61
C TYR A 68 -32.16 48.40 -29.89
N ASP A 69 -31.08 48.02 -30.58
CA ASP A 69 -30.21 48.99 -31.24
C ASP A 69 -30.60 49.15 -32.71
N GLU A 70 -31.08 50.36 -32.96
CA GLU A 70 -31.39 51.04 -34.20
C GLU A 70 -30.10 51.28 -35.02
N PHE A 71 -29.99 50.75 -36.24
CA PHE A 71 -29.05 51.27 -37.24
C PHE A 71 -29.58 51.15 -38.67
N ASP A 72 -30.09 52.30 -39.11
CA ASP A 72 -29.88 53.01 -40.37
C ASP A 72 -30.25 52.39 -41.73
N THR A 73 -31.22 53.06 -42.36
CA THR A 73 -31.80 52.77 -43.67
C THR A 73 -31.03 53.49 -44.78
N GLY A 74 -30.18 52.76 -45.50
CA GLY A 74 -29.61 53.19 -46.77
C GLY A 74 -30.57 52.95 -47.93
N SER A 75 -31.23 54.01 -48.39
CA SER A 75 -32.13 54.04 -49.56
C SER A 75 -31.42 53.58 -50.86
N LEU A 76 -32.08 52.75 -51.68
CA LEU A 76 -31.87 52.82 -53.14
C LEU A 76 -33.10 52.38 -53.94
N THR A 77 -33.82 53.39 -54.41
CA THR A 77 -34.59 53.51 -55.66
C THR A 77 -35.15 52.26 -56.36
N VAL A 78 -36.48 52.20 -56.27
CA VAL A 78 -37.49 51.80 -57.26
C VAL A 78 -37.00 51.80 -58.72
N TYR A 79 -37.07 50.64 -59.36
CA TYR A 79 -37.42 50.51 -60.77
C TYR A 79 -38.45 49.38 -60.93
N SER A 80 -39.67 49.77 -61.27
CA SER A 80 -40.73 48.86 -61.73
C SER A 80 -40.65 48.80 -63.26
N PRO A 81 -40.65 47.60 -63.86
CA PRO A 81 -41.21 47.43 -65.18
C PRO A 81 -42.41 46.49 -65.11
N THR A 82 -43.55 47.13 -65.36
CA THR A 82 -44.76 46.66 -66.02
C THR A 82 -44.72 45.26 -66.64
N ALA A 83 -45.73 44.47 -66.27
CA ALA A 83 -46.07 43.19 -66.88
C ALA A 83 -46.19 43.28 -68.41
N THR A 84 -45.50 42.37 -69.10
CA THR A 84 -45.92 41.89 -70.42
C THR A 84 -45.73 40.39 -70.49
N SER A 85 -46.84 39.72 -70.80
CA SER A 85 -46.95 38.28 -71.00
C SER A 85 -46.03 37.81 -72.13
N LEU A 86 -45.07 36.92 -71.83
CA LEU A 86 -44.45 36.08 -72.85
C LEU A 86 -44.20 34.69 -72.27
N ARG A 87 -45.11 33.78 -72.65
CA ARG A 87 -45.03 32.33 -72.47
C ARG A 87 -43.82 31.81 -73.26
N LYS A 88 -42.63 31.84 -72.65
CA LYS A 88 -41.41 31.23 -73.22
C LYS A 88 -41.18 29.88 -72.54
N ARG A 89 -41.45 28.82 -73.30
CA ARG A 89 -41.16 27.43 -72.98
C ARG A 89 -39.62 27.28 -72.91
N SER A 90 -39.05 27.31 -71.72
CA SER A 90 -37.63 27.00 -71.52
C SER A 90 -37.44 25.48 -71.62
N THR A 91 -36.78 25.04 -72.69
CA THR A 91 -36.15 23.72 -72.76
C THR A 91 -35.03 23.68 -71.74
N PHE A 92 -35.26 22.97 -70.63
CA PHE A 92 -34.22 22.67 -69.65
C PHE A 92 -33.18 21.75 -70.28
N TYR A 93 -31.92 22.19 -70.25
CA TYR A 93 -30.78 21.30 -70.43
C TYR A 93 -30.69 20.40 -69.19
N GLU A 94 -30.76 19.11 -69.42
CA GLU A 94 -30.48 18.06 -68.43
C GLU A 94 -28.98 18.17 -68.09
N VAL A 95 -28.64 18.84 -66.99
CA VAL A 95 -27.27 18.82 -66.47
C VAL A 95 -27.05 17.43 -65.88
N PRO A 96 -26.17 16.58 -66.44
CA PRO A 96 -25.88 15.29 -65.84
C PRO A 96 -25.29 15.51 -64.43
N PRO A 97 -25.61 14.65 -63.45
CA PRO A 97 -25.08 14.79 -62.11
C PRO A 97 -23.54 14.81 -62.18
N PRO A 98 -22.86 15.67 -61.39
CA PRO A 98 -21.41 15.68 -61.35
C PRO A 98 -20.92 14.28 -60.98
N LYS A 99 -20.10 13.66 -61.84
CA LYS A 99 -19.36 12.46 -61.49
C LYS A 99 -18.52 12.79 -60.24
N PRO A 100 -18.59 12.00 -59.15
CA PRO A 100 -17.74 12.24 -57.99
C PRO A 100 -16.28 12.09 -58.41
N SER A 101 -15.51 13.17 -58.26
CA SER A 101 -14.11 13.28 -58.71
C SER A 101 -13.09 12.61 -57.78
N ASN A 102 -13.51 11.62 -56.98
CA ASN A 102 -12.60 10.93 -56.07
C ASN A 102 -12.13 9.62 -56.70
N SER A 103 -10.98 9.66 -57.36
CA SER A 103 -10.27 8.51 -57.95
C SER A 103 -9.76 7.46 -56.93
N PHE A 104 -10.07 7.63 -55.64
CA PHE A 104 -9.72 6.72 -54.54
C PHE A 104 -10.95 6.13 -53.81
N ALA A 105 -12.13 6.14 -54.43
CA ALA A 105 -13.31 5.51 -53.84
C ALA A 105 -13.21 3.98 -54.00
N ILE A 106 -12.83 3.29 -52.92
CA ILE A 106 -12.92 1.82 -52.87
C ILE A 106 -14.41 1.45 -52.99
N PRO A 107 -14.80 0.61 -53.98
CA PRO A 107 -16.18 0.19 -54.12
C PRO A 107 -16.62 -0.58 -52.86
N HIS A 108 -17.77 -0.21 -52.32
CA HIS A 108 -18.34 -0.90 -51.16
C HIS A 108 -18.63 -2.37 -51.52
N PRO A 109 -18.34 -3.36 -50.66
CA PRO A 109 -18.60 -4.78 -50.94
C PRO A 109 -20.08 -5.11 -51.16
N PHE A 110 -20.96 -4.24 -50.66
CA PHE A 110 -22.40 -4.31 -50.86
C PHE A 110 -22.90 -2.99 -51.46
N PRO A 111 -22.57 -2.68 -52.73
CA PRO A 111 -22.82 -1.37 -53.30
C PRO A 111 -24.32 -1.13 -53.51
N GLU A 112 -25.15 -2.17 -53.60
CA GLU A 112 -26.59 -2.00 -53.78
C GLU A 112 -27.31 -1.40 -52.56
N ARG A 113 -26.76 -1.59 -51.35
CA ARG A 113 -27.43 -1.24 -50.09
C ARG A 113 -26.77 -0.11 -49.31
N TYR A 114 -25.47 0.11 -49.50
CA TYR A 114 -24.69 1.01 -48.66
C TYR A 114 -23.85 2.00 -49.46
N GLU A 115 -23.61 3.17 -48.89
CA GLU A 115 -22.75 4.21 -49.46
C GLU A 115 -21.27 3.85 -49.31
N THR A 116 -20.40 4.55 -50.05
CA THR A 116 -18.95 4.42 -49.85
C THR A 116 -18.56 4.94 -48.47
N PRO A 117 -17.75 4.19 -47.70
CA PRO A 117 -17.42 4.56 -46.33
C PRO A 117 -16.54 5.82 -46.31
N PRO A 118 -16.68 6.69 -45.30
CA PRO A 118 -15.81 7.86 -45.14
C PRO A 118 -14.43 7.42 -44.64
N LEU A 119 -13.55 6.99 -45.55
CA LEU A 119 -12.25 6.39 -45.24
C LEU A 119 -11.38 7.28 -44.33
N TYR A 120 -11.39 8.59 -44.53
CA TYR A 120 -10.63 9.53 -43.70
C TYR A 120 -11.05 9.48 -42.21
N LEU A 121 -12.35 9.54 -41.93
CA LEU A 121 -12.90 9.46 -40.58
C LEU A 121 -12.67 8.09 -39.94
N LEU A 122 -12.78 7.01 -40.73
CA LEU A 122 -12.50 5.65 -40.27
C LEU A 122 -11.02 5.46 -39.90
N LEU A 123 -10.10 5.98 -40.73
CA LEU A 123 -8.66 5.96 -40.45
C LEU A 123 -8.34 6.77 -39.19
N LEU A 124 -8.95 7.95 -39.04
CA LEU A 124 -8.80 8.79 -37.85
C LEU A 124 -9.29 8.08 -36.58
N HIS A 125 -10.46 7.44 -36.63
CA HIS A 125 -10.99 6.66 -35.52
C HIS A 125 -10.09 5.46 -35.16
N THR A 126 -9.59 4.75 -36.18
CA THR A 126 -8.65 3.63 -36.00
C THR A 126 -7.36 4.09 -35.33
N PHE A 127 -6.83 5.24 -35.76
CA PHE A 127 -5.65 5.85 -35.16
C PHE A 127 -5.87 6.20 -33.68
N PHE A 128 -6.99 6.84 -33.31
CA PHE A 128 -7.29 7.11 -31.91
C PHE A 128 -7.49 5.84 -31.09
N CYS A 129 -8.11 4.79 -31.64
CA CYS A 129 -8.22 3.49 -30.97
C CYS A 129 -6.84 2.88 -30.69
N ALA A 130 -5.91 2.95 -31.65
CA ALA A 130 -4.55 2.43 -31.51
C ALA A 130 -3.73 3.22 -30.46
N ILE A 131 -3.88 4.55 -30.41
CA ILE A 131 -3.13 5.41 -29.47
C ILE A 131 -3.71 5.39 -28.05
N THR A 132 -4.97 4.99 -27.88
CA THR A 132 -5.62 4.99 -26.55
C THR A 132 -4.86 4.14 -25.54
N TYR A 133 -4.44 2.93 -25.91
CA TYR A 133 -3.69 2.06 -25.02
C TYR A 133 -2.37 2.70 -24.53
N PRO A 134 -1.44 3.13 -25.42
CA PRO A 134 -0.20 3.74 -24.96
C PRO A 134 -0.42 5.06 -24.20
N ALA A 135 -1.44 5.85 -24.55
CA ALA A 135 -1.77 7.09 -23.85
C ALA A 135 -2.23 6.85 -22.40
N LEU A 136 -3.14 5.89 -22.18
CA LEU A 136 -3.60 5.54 -20.84
C LEU A 136 -2.50 4.85 -20.02
N TYR A 137 -1.69 3.99 -20.65
CA TYR A 137 -0.52 3.39 -20.01
C TYR A 137 0.48 4.45 -19.52
N PHE A 138 0.79 5.44 -20.35
CA PHE A 138 1.69 6.54 -19.99
C PHE A 138 1.11 7.40 -18.87
N THR A 139 -0.20 7.63 -18.89
CA THR A 139 -0.91 8.35 -17.81
C THR A 139 -0.79 7.59 -16.49
N ALA A 140 -1.00 6.26 -16.50
CA ALA A 140 -0.85 5.41 -15.31
C ALA A 140 0.61 5.42 -14.78
N LEU A 141 1.59 5.43 -15.67
CA LEU A 141 3.00 5.49 -15.32
C LEU A 141 3.37 6.81 -14.64
N ILE A 142 2.89 7.96 -15.15
CA ILE A 142 3.13 9.27 -14.51
C ILE A 142 2.40 9.39 -13.17
N ALA A 143 1.21 8.78 -13.06
CA ALA A 143 0.40 8.81 -11.85
C ALA A 143 0.98 7.93 -10.72
N THR A 144 1.70 6.87 -11.06
CA THR A 144 2.31 5.96 -10.09
C THR A 144 3.37 6.67 -9.24
N GLY A 145 3.38 6.42 -7.93
CA GLY A 145 4.29 7.06 -6.97
C GLY A 145 3.88 8.47 -6.54
N ARG A 146 2.75 9.00 -7.04
CA ARG A 146 2.18 10.28 -6.60
C ARG A 146 1.21 10.08 -5.43
N SER A 147 0.78 11.18 -4.80
CA SER A 147 -0.30 11.11 -3.81
C SER A 147 -1.62 10.68 -4.46
N LEU A 148 -2.52 10.09 -3.68
CA LEU A 148 -3.83 9.63 -4.17
C LEU A 148 -4.60 10.72 -4.91
N PHE A 149 -4.53 11.96 -4.43
CA PHE A 149 -5.15 13.11 -5.07
C PHE A 149 -4.60 13.32 -6.48
N TRP A 150 -3.28 13.41 -6.63
CA TRP A 150 -2.63 13.65 -7.92
C TRP A 150 -2.83 12.49 -8.89
N ALA A 151 -2.80 11.25 -8.41
CA ALA A 151 -3.08 10.10 -9.26
C ALA A 151 -4.51 10.13 -9.83
N ARG A 152 -5.52 10.45 -9.01
CA ARG A 152 -6.91 10.61 -9.49
C ARG A 152 -7.06 11.73 -10.51
N VAL A 153 -6.38 12.86 -10.28
CA VAL A 153 -6.40 14.00 -11.22
C VAL A 153 -5.78 13.62 -12.57
N LEU A 154 -4.59 13.00 -12.55
CA LEU A 154 -3.88 12.60 -13.77
C LEU A 154 -4.64 11.53 -14.55
N VAL A 155 -5.10 10.47 -13.88
CA VAL A 155 -5.88 9.39 -14.50
C VAL A 155 -7.20 9.93 -15.04
N GLY A 156 -7.91 10.77 -14.28
CA GLY A 156 -9.16 11.38 -14.71
C GLY A 156 -8.97 12.29 -15.93
N ALA A 157 -7.91 13.09 -15.96
CA ALA A 157 -7.57 13.93 -17.11
C ALA A 157 -7.23 13.07 -18.35
N GLY A 158 -6.38 12.05 -18.21
CA GLY A 158 -6.02 11.17 -19.32
C GLY A 158 -7.21 10.40 -19.89
N CYS A 159 -8.02 9.78 -19.02
CA CYS A 159 -9.25 9.09 -19.43
C CYS A 159 -10.27 10.04 -20.07
N GLY A 160 -10.37 11.28 -19.55
CA GLY A 160 -11.24 12.31 -20.08
C GLY A 160 -10.86 12.77 -21.48
N ILE A 161 -9.57 13.07 -21.71
CA ILE A 161 -9.06 13.50 -23.02
C ILE A 161 -9.26 12.39 -24.05
N VAL A 162 -8.83 11.16 -23.74
CA VAL A 162 -8.93 10.02 -24.65
C VAL A 162 -10.39 9.64 -24.94
N GLY A 163 -11.22 9.59 -23.90
CA GLY A 163 -12.65 9.34 -24.02
C GLY A 163 -13.36 10.38 -24.88
N PHE A 164 -13.03 11.66 -24.69
CA PHE A 164 -13.59 12.75 -25.49
C PHE A 164 -13.18 12.68 -26.96
N SER A 165 -11.89 12.45 -27.25
CA SER A 165 -11.39 12.31 -28.63
C SER A 165 -12.05 11.14 -29.37
N LEU A 166 -12.12 9.96 -28.74
CA LEU A 166 -12.81 8.81 -29.32
C LEU A 166 -14.31 9.07 -29.48
N GLY A 167 -14.95 9.71 -28.48
CA GLY A 167 -16.37 10.04 -28.53
C GLY A 167 -16.73 10.92 -29.73
N ILE A 168 -15.95 11.98 -29.98
CA ILE A 168 -16.13 12.84 -31.15
C ILE A 168 -16.07 12.03 -32.44
N THR A 169 -15.06 11.16 -32.60
CA THR A 169 -14.94 10.37 -33.84
C THR A 169 -16.10 9.39 -34.05
N ILE A 170 -16.61 8.77 -32.98
CA ILE A 170 -17.80 7.90 -33.06
C ILE A 170 -19.03 8.71 -33.45
N LEU A 171 -19.22 9.89 -32.87
CA LEU A 171 -20.36 10.77 -33.17
C LEU A 171 -20.34 11.25 -34.62
N GLU A 172 -19.18 11.62 -35.15
CA GLU A 172 -19.02 12.03 -36.54
C GLU A 172 -19.30 10.89 -37.53
N LEU A 173 -18.86 9.67 -37.20
CA LEU A 173 -19.21 8.48 -37.99
C LEU A 173 -20.70 8.15 -37.90
N ALA A 174 -21.31 8.28 -36.71
CA ALA A 174 -22.72 7.97 -36.50
C ALA A 174 -23.66 9.02 -37.14
N GLN A 175 -23.25 10.28 -37.27
CA GLN A 175 -24.06 11.35 -37.87
C GLN A 175 -24.62 10.96 -39.26
N ALA A 176 -23.83 10.25 -40.07
CA ALA A 176 -24.26 9.79 -41.39
C ALA A 176 -25.49 8.88 -41.35
N GLN A 177 -25.63 8.08 -40.28
CA GLN A 177 -26.75 7.18 -40.06
C GLN A 177 -28.03 7.95 -39.74
N LEU A 178 -27.92 9.00 -38.93
CA LEU A 178 -29.05 9.88 -38.59
C LEU A 178 -29.51 10.65 -39.83
N GLU A 179 -28.57 11.27 -40.55
CA GLU A 179 -28.84 11.98 -41.81
C GLU A 179 -29.60 11.09 -42.81
N ALA A 180 -29.06 9.90 -43.09
CA ALA A 180 -29.70 8.96 -44.01
C ALA A 180 -31.12 8.56 -43.53
N SER A 181 -31.29 8.35 -42.22
CA SER A 181 -32.58 7.98 -41.63
C SER A 181 -33.61 9.10 -41.69
N THR A 182 -33.19 10.35 -41.53
CA THR A 182 -34.04 11.55 -41.67
C THR A 182 -34.52 11.70 -43.11
N TRP A 183 -33.60 11.66 -44.08
CA TRP A 183 -33.94 11.73 -45.51
C TRP A 183 -34.84 10.58 -45.95
N ALA A 184 -34.57 9.36 -45.51
CA ALA A 184 -35.45 8.22 -45.80
C ALA A 184 -36.84 8.39 -45.20
N THR A 185 -36.95 9.01 -44.01
CA THR A 185 -38.25 9.31 -43.39
C THR A 185 -39.01 10.35 -44.20
N LEU A 186 -38.34 11.38 -44.71
CA LEU A 186 -38.93 12.38 -45.62
C LEU A 186 -39.49 11.73 -46.87
N ILE A 187 -38.68 10.90 -47.56
CA ILE A 187 -39.10 10.20 -48.79
C ILE A 187 -40.29 9.28 -48.52
N HIS A 188 -40.26 8.52 -47.43
CA HIS A 188 -41.35 7.59 -47.09
C HIS A 188 -42.66 8.29 -46.71
N GLN A 189 -42.60 9.40 -45.97
CA GLN A 189 -43.82 10.14 -45.58
C GLN A 189 -44.40 10.94 -46.75
N SER A 190 -43.55 11.38 -47.69
CA SER A 190 -44.00 12.05 -48.92
C SER A 190 -44.75 11.11 -49.88
N ASN A 191 -44.47 9.81 -49.82
CA ASN A 191 -45.11 8.77 -50.64
C ASN A 191 -46.33 8.11 -49.96
N ALA A 192 -46.86 8.65 -48.85
CA ALA A 192 -48.02 8.09 -48.19
C ALA A 192 -49.32 8.46 -48.93
N ASP A 193 -50.22 7.48 -49.14
CA ASP A 193 -51.43 7.60 -49.97
C ASP A 193 -52.51 8.58 -49.42
N ASN A 194 -52.32 9.16 -48.22
CA ASN A 194 -53.22 10.19 -47.67
C ASN A 194 -52.77 11.58 -48.14
N ALA A 195 -53.42 12.10 -49.18
CA ALA A 195 -53.04 13.34 -49.87
C ALA A 195 -52.98 14.61 -49.00
N ASP A 196 -53.72 14.66 -47.88
CA ASP A 196 -53.80 15.85 -47.04
C ASP A 196 -52.70 15.94 -45.96
N ASP A 197 -52.06 14.82 -45.59
CA ASP A 197 -51.02 14.74 -44.55
C ASP A 197 -49.66 14.18 -45.06
N ALA A 198 -49.50 14.01 -46.38
CA ALA A 198 -48.27 13.47 -46.95
C ALA A 198 -47.10 14.48 -46.88
N GLY A 199 -46.05 14.16 -46.13
CA GLY A 199 -44.81 14.95 -45.98
C GLY A 199 -44.34 15.10 -44.53
N ILE A 200 -43.21 15.79 -44.32
CA ILE A 200 -42.69 16.16 -42.99
C ILE A 200 -42.87 17.67 -42.79
N ARG A 201 -43.28 18.10 -41.59
CA ARG A 201 -43.31 19.54 -41.25
C ARG A 201 -41.89 20.10 -41.20
N LEU A 202 -41.69 21.29 -41.77
CA LEU A 202 -40.39 21.94 -41.80
C LEU A 202 -39.77 22.04 -40.40
N LYS A 203 -40.56 22.39 -39.37
CA LYS A 203 -40.07 22.47 -37.98
C LYS A 203 -39.46 21.16 -37.45
N ASP A 204 -40.04 20.00 -37.78
CA ASP A 204 -39.57 18.70 -37.30
C ASP A 204 -38.25 18.29 -37.97
N LEU A 205 -38.04 18.80 -39.19
CA LEU A 205 -36.82 18.62 -39.97
C LEU A 205 -35.73 19.61 -39.56
N CYS A 206 -36.09 20.87 -39.25
CA CYS A 206 -35.19 21.88 -38.73
C CYS A 206 -34.58 21.46 -37.39
N VAL A 207 -35.36 20.86 -36.48
CA VAL A 207 -34.83 20.31 -35.22
C VAL A 207 -33.70 19.29 -35.47
N GLN A 208 -33.85 18.44 -36.48
CA GLN A 208 -32.85 17.42 -36.81
C GLN A 208 -31.62 18.00 -37.54
N ALA A 209 -31.81 19.07 -38.32
CA ALA A 209 -30.73 19.76 -39.02
C ALA A 209 -29.92 20.69 -38.10
N ASN A 210 -30.57 21.36 -37.14
CA ASN A 210 -29.93 22.24 -36.17
C ASN A 210 -29.10 21.46 -35.14
N GLU A 211 -29.55 20.26 -34.75
CA GLU A 211 -28.85 19.42 -33.77
C GLU A 211 -28.54 18.01 -34.31
N PRO A 212 -27.61 17.88 -35.29
CA PRO A 212 -27.34 16.61 -35.98
C PRO A 212 -26.60 15.57 -35.13
N LYS A 213 -26.08 15.98 -33.96
CA LYS A 213 -25.37 15.13 -32.99
C LYS A 213 -26.18 14.87 -31.71
N SER A 214 -27.42 15.39 -31.62
CA SER A 214 -28.25 15.32 -30.41
C SER A 214 -29.05 14.01 -30.35
N VAL A 215 -29.09 13.40 -29.16
CA VAL A 215 -29.94 12.23 -28.88
C VAL A 215 -31.41 12.60 -29.03
N MET A 216 -31.79 13.82 -28.65
CA MET A 216 -33.18 14.25 -28.66
C MET A 216 -33.72 14.28 -30.09
N SER A 217 -32.93 14.77 -31.05
CA SER A 217 -33.27 14.74 -32.48
C SER A 217 -33.53 13.32 -32.99
N ALA A 218 -32.70 12.35 -32.58
CA ALA A 218 -32.87 10.95 -32.95
C ALA A 218 -34.10 10.31 -32.28
N VAL A 219 -34.38 10.62 -31.02
CA VAL A 219 -35.56 10.14 -30.30
C VAL A 219 -36.85 10.73 -30.89
N MET A 220 -36.85 12.03 -31.21
CA MET A 220 -37.97 12.68 -31.91
C MET A 220 -38.20 12.05 -33.29
N LEU A 221 -37.14 11.82 -34.07
CA LEU A 221 -37.25 11.12 -35.35
C LEU A 221 -37.83 9.70 -35.17
N LEU A 222 -37.36 8.95 -34.18
CA LEU A 222 -37.89 7.63 -33.84
C LEU A 222 -39.37 7.67 -33.43
N TRP A 223 -39.75 8.67 -32.62
CA TRP A 223 -41.11 8.89 -32.16
C TRP A 223 -42.05 9.25 -33.31
N ASN A 224 -41.66 10.22 -34.15
CA ASN A 224 -42.40 10.65 -35.33
C ASN A 224 -42.59 9.47 -36.28
N ARG A 225 -41.55 8.67 -36.49
CA ARG A 225 -41.64 7.44 -37.27
C ARG A 225 -42.57 6.41 -36.62
N ARG A 226 -42.55 6.22 -35.30
CA ARG A 226 -43.44 5.26 -34.62
C ARG A 226 -44.92 5.69 -34.65
N LYS A 227 -45.19 7.00 -34.53
CA LYS A 227 -46.55 7.56 -34.46
C LYS A 227 -47.22 7.60 -35.84
N HIS A 228 -46.52 8.09 -36.87
CA HIS A 228 -47.10 8.29 -38.20
C HIS A 228 -47.12 7.00 -39.06
N TYR A 229 -46.28 6.00 -38.75
CA TYR A 229 -46.16 4.78 -39.56
C TYR A 229 -47.02 3.59 -39.08
N ARG A 230 -48.08 3.83 -38.30
CA ARG A 230 -49.01 2.77 -37.85
C ARG A 230 -50.00 2.29 -38.93
N GLY A 231 -50.13 2.99 -40.06
CA GLY A 231 -51.24 2.79 -41.02
C GLY A 231 -50.95 2.07 -42.35
N THR A 232 -49.69 1.87 -42.78
CA THR A 232 -49.36 1.40 -44.13
C THR A 232 -49.06 -0.10 -44.25
N ARG A 233 -49.68 -0.96 -43.42
CA ARG A 233 -49.43 -2.41 -43.47
C ARG A 233 -50.31 -3.20 -44.45
N THR A 234 -51.26 -2.60 -45.18
CA THR A 234 -52.36 -3.41 -45.73
C THR A 234 -52.78 -3.26 -47.19
N ARG A 235 -52.02 -2.63 -48.11
CA ARG A 235 -52.45 -2.75 -49.54
C ARG A 235 -51.42 -2.71 -50.68
N ASN A 236 -50.27 -2.06 -50.54
CA ASN A 236 -49.29 -1.95 -51.64
C ASN A 236 -48.09 -2.90 -51.50
N LYS A 237 -48.34 -4.21 -51.40
CA LYS A 237 -47.26 -5.23 -51.50
C LYS A 237 -46.63 -5.30 -52.90
N GLY A 238 -47.36 -4.97 -53.96
CA GLY A 238 -46.93 -5.22 -55.34
C GLY A 238 -45.81 -4.34 -55.89
N TYR A 239 -45.60 -3.11 -55.37
CA TYR A 239 -44.64 -2.17 -55.97
C TYR A 239 -43.23 -2.28 -55.39
N TYR A 240 -43.09 -2.59 -54.10
CA TYR A 240 -41.78 -2.72 -53.44
C TYR A 240 -41.13 -4.09 -53.67
N GLU A 241 -41.90 -5.12 -54.00
CA GLU A 241 -41.40 -6.48 -54.23
C GLU A 241 -40.68 -6.64 -55.58
N TYR A 242 -41.00 -5.80 -56.58
CA TYR A 242 -40.40 -5.87 -57.92
C TYR A 242 -39.06 -5.13 -58.07
N VAL A 243 -38.77 -4.14 -57.21
CA VAL A 243 -37.54 -3.32 -57.32
C VAL A 243 -36.39 -3.91 -56.49
N CYS A 244 -36.69 -4.74 -55.49
CA CYS A 244 -35.68 -5.52 -54.75
C CYS A 244 -35.61 -6.96 -55.29
N GLY A 245 -35.22 -7.09 -56.56
CA GLY A 245 -35.11 -8.39 -57.23
C GLY A 245 -34.08 -9.33 -56.58
N GLY A 246 -34.50 -10.57 -56.32
CA GLY A 246 -33.63 -11.75 -56.43
C GLY A 246 -32.73 -12.11 -55.24
N ALA A 247 -33.29 -12.38 -54.05
CA ALA A 247 -32.58 -13.19 -53.04
C ALA A 247 -33.57 -13.95 -52.15
N GLN A 248 -34.11 -15.06 -52.67
CA GLN A 248 -35.18 -15.83 -52.02
C GLN A 248 -34.66 -16.96 -51.10
N LEU A 249 -33.35 -17.06 -50.83
CA LEU A 249 -32.76 -18.23 -50.17
C LEU A 249 -32.40 -18.07 -48.68
N PHE A 250 -32.64 -16.92 -48.07
CA PHE A 250 -32.61 -16.78 -46.60
C PHE A 250 -33.81 -15.96 -46.14
N ASN A 251 -34.54 -16.46 -45.13
CA ASN A 251 -35.66 -15.81 -44.45
C ASN A 251 -35.24 -14.53 -43.70
N LEU A 252 -34.66 -13.56 -44.40
CA LEU A 252 -34.28 -12.22 -43.93
C LEU A 252 -35.12 -11.11 -44.57
N ALA A 253 -36.04 -11.45 -45.48
CA ALA A 253 -36.93 -10.50 -46.17
C ALA A 253 -37.92 -9.77 -45.23
N HIS A 254 -38.16 -10.27 -44.00
CA HIS A 254 -38.96 -9.54 -43.00
C HIS A 254 -38.29 -8.23 -42.52
N TRP A 255 -36.97 -8.05 -42.73
CA TRP A 255 -36.26 -6.85 -42.28
C TRP A 255 -36.31 -5.67 -43.26
N SER A 256 -36.63 -5.88 -44.55
CA SER A 256 -36.44 -4.82 -45.57
C SER A 256 -37.56 -3.77 -45.64
N SER A 257 -38.79 -4.09 -45.27
CA SER A 257 -39.95 -3.26 -45.69
C SER A 257 -40.53 -2.34 -44.60
N GLY A 258 -39.87 -2.15 -43.45
CA GLY A 258 -40.37 -1.18 -42.45
C GLY A 258 -39.61 -1.06 -41.12
N ARG A 259 -38.68 -1.97 -40.79
CA ARG A 259 -37.94 -1.98 -39.51
C ARG A 259 -36.44 -1.64 -39.62
N SER A 260 -35.85 -1.62 -40.82
CA SER A 260 -34.41 -1.40 -41.03
C SER A 260 -33.93 -0.02 -40.55
N TRP A 261 -34.65 1.05 -40.89
CA TRP A 261 -34.29 2.42 -40.52
C TRP A 261 -34.42 2.73 -39.02
N THR A 262 -35.35 2.08 -38.33
CA THR A 262 -35.41 2.14 -36.86
C THR A 262 -34.13 1.57 -36.25
N GLY A 263 -33.55 0.53 -36.84
CA GLY A 263 -32.26 -0.02 -36.43
C GLY A 263 -31.12 0.99 -36.52
N TYR A 264 -31.04 1.76 -37.62
CA TYR A 264 -30.02 2.80 -37.79
C TYR A 264 -30.18 3.97 -36.80
N ILE A 265 -31.42 4.36 -36.50
CA ILE A 265 -31.69 5.38 -35.46
C ILE A 265 -31.30 4.87 -34.06
N LEU A 266 -31.60 3.61 -33.74
CA LEU A 266 -31.19 2.99 -32.48
C LEU A 266 -29.67 2.83 -32.37
N LEU A 267 -29.00 2.49 -33.47
CA LEU A 267 -27.54 2.43 -33.56
C LEU A 267 -26.90 3.81 -33.31
N PHE A 268 -27.50 4.88 -33.86
CA PHE A 268 -27.06 6.25 -33.59
C PHE A 268 -27.23 6.59 -32.11
N ILE A 269 -28.40 6.34 -31.52
CA ILE A 269 -28.66 6.60 -30.09
C ILE A 269 -27.65 5.82 -29.21
N PHE A 270 -27.40 4.55 -29.53
CA PHE A 270 -26.40 3.73 -28.85
C PHE A 270 -24.99 4.34 -28.98
N SER A 271 -24.61 4.81 -30.17
CA SER A 271 -23.30 5.42 -30.42
C SER A 271 -23.11 6.72 -29.64
N VAL A 272 -24.16 7.54 -29.53
CA VAL A 272 -24.12 8.77 -28.71
C VAL A 272 -24.00 8.43 -27.22
N PHE A 273 -24.75 7.44 -26.74
CA PHE A 273 -24.65 6.97 -25.36
C PHE A 273 -23.25 6.41 -25.06
N LEU A 274 -22.73 5.55 -25.93
CA LEU A 274 -21.39 4.99 -25.82
C LEU A 274 -20.35 6.11 -25.79
N SER A 275 -20.42 7.07 -26.71
CA SER A 275 -19.56 8.25 -26.76
C SER A 275 -19.57 9.04 -25.44
N GLY A 276 -20.76 9.28 -24.86
CA GLY A 276 -20.89 10.00 -23.59
C GLY A 276 -20.33 9.23 -22.38
N CYS A 277 -20.31 7.90 -22.45
CA CYS A 277 -19.83 7.04 -21.37
C CYS A 277 -18.34 6.67 -21.45
N LEU A 278 -17.64 6.96 -22.55
CA LEU A 278 -16.25 6.50 -22.77
C LEU A 278 -15.30 6.91 -21.65
N SER A 279 -15.34 8.17 -21.21
CA SER A 279 -14.47 8.66 -20.14
C SER A 279 -14.69 7.90 -18.83
N PHE A 280 -15.92 7.49 -18.55
CA PHE A 280 -16.25 6.67 -17.38
C PHE A 280 -15.81 5.22 -17.56
N ILE A 281 -16.03 4.63 -18.74
CA ILE A 281 -15.58 3.26 -19.06
C ILE A 281 -14.06 3.16 -18.89
N PHE A 282 -13.28 4.09 -19.44
CA PHE A 282 -11.83 4.12 -19.24
C PHE A 282 -11.44 4.37 -17.78
N GLY A 283 -12.15 5.24 -17.08
CA GLY A 283 -11.95 5.44 -15.64
C GLY A 283 -12.15 4.16 -14.81
N ARG A 284 -12.97 3.21 -15.28
CA ARG A 284 -13.17 1.90 -14.64
C ARG A 284 -12.13 0.84 -15.02
N THR A 285 -11.34 1.08 -16.07
CA THR A 285 -10.24 0.18 -16.46
C THR A 285 -8.94 0.45 -15.69
N VAL A 286 -8.90 1.53 -14.91
CA VAL A 286 -7.72 1.94 -14.14
C VAL A 286 -7.98 1.76 -12.66
N ASP A 287 -7.21 0.88 -12.04
CA ASP A 287 -7.22 0.65 -10.60
C ASP A 287 -6.17 1.52 -9.93
N ILE A 288 -6.59 2.26 -8.90
CA ILE A 288 -5.72 3.10 -8.08
C ILE A 288 -5.71 2.51 -6.67
N ALA A 289 -4.62 1.83 -6.33
CA ALA A 289 -4.34 1.36 -4.98
C ALA A 289 -3.44 2.34 -4.23
N THR A 290 -3.46 2.30 -2.90
CA THR A 290 -2.52 3.06 -2.05
C THR A 290 -1.67 2.10 -1.25
N ILE A 291 -0.37 2.37 -1.17
CA ILE A 291 0.54 1.66 -0.27
C ILE A 291 1.22 2.66 0.66
N SER A 292 1.44 2.23 1.91
CA SER A 292 2.27 2.96 2.86
C SER A 292 3.72 2.59 2.58
N GLN A 293 4.56 3.59 2.32
CA GLN A 293 5.99 3.40 2.09
C GLN A 293 6.79 4.13 3.16
N MET A 294 7.70 3.41 3.83
CA MET A 294 8.65 4.01 4.76
C MET A 294 9.55 5.02 4.02
N GLN A 295 9.83 6.16 4.66
CA GLN A 295 10.70 7.21 4.12
C GLN A 295 11.65 7.69 5.22
N ASN A 296 12.84 8.17 4.83
CA ASN A 296 13.89 8.63 5.76
C ASN A 296 14.37 10.07 5.44
N GLU A 297 13.63 10.81 4.61
CA GLU A 297 14.06 12.11 4.06
C GLU A 297 13.52 13.30 4.85
N ILE A 298 12.30 13.16 5.39
CA ILE A 298 11.61 14.22 6.11
C ILE A 298 11.32 13.72 7.51
N PHE A 299 11.83 14.43 8.52
CA PHE A 299 11.60 14.08 9.92
C PHE A 299 10.97 15.22 10.73
N GLU A 300 10.31 14.83 11.80
CA GLU A 300 9.90 15.70 12.89
C GLU A 300 10.53 15.21 14.20
N GLU A 301 10.77 16.13 15.14
CA GLU A 301 11.20 15.74 16.49
C GLU A 301 9.99 15.38 17.33
N VAL A 302 10.08 14.28 18.07
CA VAL A 302 9.08 13.81 19.03
C VAL A 302 9.75 13.41 20.34
N LEU A 303 9.00 13.39 21.44
CA LEU A 303 9.49 12.96 22.75
C LEU A 303 9.10 11.50 22.99
N VAL A 304 10.05 10.71 23.50
CA VAL A 304 9.85 9.32 23.91
C VAL A 304 10.37 9.12 25.34
N GLY A 305 9.71 8.26 26.11
CA GLY A 305 10.13 7.88 27.47
C GLY A 305 11.19 6.79 27.42
N ALA A 306 12.44 7.16 27.15
CA ALA A 306 13.54 6.22 26.91
C ALA A 306 14.79 6.48 27.76
N ASP A 307 14.77 7.50 28.61
CA ASP A 307 15.86 7.83 29.55
C ASP A 307 15.40 7.63 31.00
N LEU A 308 16.31 7.77 31.96
CA LEU A 308 16.02 7.70 33.40
C LEU A 308 15.83 9.12 33.96
N SER A 309 14.67 9.38 34.57
CA SER A 309 14.45 10.67 35.24
C SER A 309 15.21 10.74 36.57
N PRO A 310 15.41 11.93 37.16
CA PRO A 310 16.01 12.04 38.49
C PRO A 310 15.27 11.24 39.58
N ALA A 311 13.95 11.09 39.45
CA ALA A 311 13.15 10.29 40.37
C ALA A 311 13.41 8.77 40.21
N ASP A 312 13.61 8.33 38.97
CA ASP A 312 13.98 6.94 38.68
C ASP A 312 15.35 6.60 39.27
N LEU A 313 16.32 7.52 39.14
CA LEU A 313 17.67 7.36 39.70
C LEU A 313 17.67 7.34 41.22
N GLN A 314 16.82 8.15 41.86
CA GLN A 314 16.66 8.13 43.31
C GLN A 314 16.16 6.75 43.79
N LYS A 315 15.13 6.20 43.15
CA LYS A 315 14.62 4.85 43.47
C LYS A 315 15.68 3.76 43.26
N ALA A 316 16.46 3.85 42.19
CA ALA A 316 17.58 2.94 41.96
C ALA A 316 18.62 3.04 43.09
N ALA A 317 18.95 4.25 43.54
CA ALA A 317 19.87 4.45 44.66
C ALA A 317 19.36 3.86 45.97
N GLU A 318 18.05 3.92 46.23
CA GLU A 318 17.41 3.29 47.39
C GLU A 318 17.52 1.75 47.37
N LEU A 319 17.53 1.13 46.18
CA LEU A 319 17.67 -0.31 45.99
C LEU A 319 19.13 -0.81 45.93
N GLU A 320 20.11 0.09 45.74
CA GLU A 320 21.52 -0.29 45.49
C GLU A 320 22.11 -1.18 46.59
N THR A 321 21.74 -0.94 47.87
CA THR A 321 22.24 -1.70 49.01
C THR A 321 21.78 -3.16 48.99
N THR A 322 20.55 -3.43 48.52
CA THR A 322 20.01 -4.79 48.38
C THR A 322 20.82 -5.63 47.39
N PHE A 323 21.36 -5.01 46.33
CA PHE A 323 22.14 -5.71 45.31
C PHE A 323 23.65 -5.74 45.60
N THR A 324 24.17 -4.84 46.46
CA THR A 324 25.61 -4.73 46.74
C THR A 324 26.03 -5.30 48.09
N VAL A 325 25.25 -5.09 49.14
CA VAL A 325 25.57 -5.49 50.52
C VAL A 325 24.87 -6.79 50.85
N ASP A 326 23.56 -6.85 50.62
CA ASP A 326 22.72 -7.99 51.02
C ASP A 326 22.63 -9.08 49.95
N THR A 327 23.80 -9.50 49.46
CA THR A 327 23.94 -10.54 48.41
C THR A 327 23.30 -11.89 48.79
N LEU A 328 22.97 -12.10 50.07
CA LEU A 328 22.25 -13.28 50.56
C LEU A 328 20.81 -13.37 50.03
N PHE A 329 20.11 -12.24 49.85
CA PHE A 329 18.71 -12.27 49.40
C PHE A 329 18.56 -12.73 47.95
N THR A 330 19.61 -12.59 47.13
CA THR A 330 19.53 -12.80 45.67
C THR A 330 18.29 -12.10 45.09
N TRP A 331 18.00 -10.87 45.49
CA TRP A 331 16.75 -10.20 45.11
C TRP A 331 16.66 -9.98 43.59
N THR A 332 15.46 -10.03 43.02
CA THR A 332 15.23 -9.68 41.61
C THR A 332 14.10 -8.65 41.54
N LEU A 333 14.21 -7.70 40.62
CA LEU A 333 13.23 -6.62 40.44
C LEU A 333 11.86 -7.18 40.02
N GLU A 334 11.86 -8.20 39.17
CA GLU A 334 10.66 -8.94 38.76
C GLU A 334 10.79 -10.43 39.14
N PRO A 335 9.69 -11.10 39.54
CA PRO A 335 9.69 -12.53 39.80
C PRO A 335 9.70 -13.34 38.49
N PHE A 336 10.28 -14.55 38.52
CA PHE A 336 10.40 -15.40 37.34
C PHE A 336 9.07 -15.73 36.65
N SER A 337 8.00 -15.84 37.44
CA SER A 337 6.66 -16.15 36.94
C SER A 337 6.07 -15.07 36.04
N VAL A 338 6.64 -13.86 36.04
CA VAL A 338 6.16 -12.69 35.30
C VAL A 338 7.12 -12.32 34.16
N HIS A 339 8.18 -13.09 33.91
CA HIS A 339 9.15 -12.81 32.83
C HIS A 339 8.55 -12.62 31.44
N GLY A 340 7.35 -13.16 31.18
CA GLY A 340 6.62 -12.91 29.94
C GLY A 340 6.20 -11.45 29.71
N GLY A 341 6.27 -10.59 30.74
CA GLY A 341 5.97 -9.16 30.65
C GLY A 341 7.17 -8.28 30.28
N LEU A 342 8.41 -8.78 30.37
CA LEU A 342 9.60 -8.01 30.02
C LEU A 342 9.78 -7.92 28.49
N PRO A 343 10.45 -6.86 27.99
CA PRO A 343 10.67 -6.69 26.56
C PRO A 343 11.50 -7.85 26.00
N THR A 344 11.11 -8.34 24.82
CA THR A 344 11.84 -9.41 24.14
C THR A 344 13.25 -8.95 23.77
N PRO A 345 14.28 -9.78 24.00
CA PRO A 345 15.64 -9.45 23.58
C PRO A 345 15.77 -9.59 22.05
N LEU A 346 16.51 -8.66 21.44
CA LEU A 346 16.81 -8.61 20.01
C LEU A 346 18.32 -8.61 19.80
N ALA A 347 18.79 -9.33 18.78
CA ALA A 347 20.18 -9.32 18.35
C ALA A 347 20.28 -8.72 16.94
N LEU A 348 21.14 -7.72 16.76
CA LEU A 348 21.40 -7.07 15.49
C LEU A 348 22.90 -7.11 15.18
N THR A 349 23.25 -7.32 13.91
CA THR A 349 24.66 -7.35 13.48
C THR A 349 25.15 -5.96 13.07
N TRP A 350 26.34 -5.56 13.53
CA TRP A 350 27.02 -4.31 13.17
C TRP A 350 28.52 -4.55 13.02
N ASN A 351 29.10 -4.23 11.85
CA ASN A 351 30.54 -4.44 11.58
C ASN A 351 31.06 -5.85 11.94
N ASN A 352 30.32 -6.90 11.59
CA ASN A 352 30.59 -8.31 11.95
C ASN A 352 30.49 -8.67 13.45
N GLU A 353 30.11 -7.73 14.31
CA GLU A 353 29.79 -7.99 15.71
C GLU A 353 28.28 -8.10 15.91
N THR A 354 27.85 -8.80 16.97
CA THR A 354 26.44 -8.85 17.37
C THR A 354 26.22 -7.91 18.55
N VAL A 355 25.24 -7.01 18.42
CA VAL A 355 24.80 -6.10 19.47
C VAL A 355 23.40 -6.52 19.91
N TYR A 356 23.21 -6.64 21.21
CA TYR A 356 21.95 -7.06 21.82
C TYR A 356 21.20 -5.86 22.40
N PHE A 357 19.89 -5.85 22.22
CA PHE A 357 18.98 -4.80 22.70
C PHE A 357 17.77 -5.42 23.40
N ALA A 358 17.18 -4.69 24.33
CA ALA A 358 15.78 -4.93 24.71
C ALA A 358 14.86 -4.42 23.57
N GLU A 359 13.69 -4.98 23.32
CA GLU A 359 12.72 -4.33 22.42
C GLU A 359 12.10 -3.06 23.03
N VAL A 360 11.55 -2.19 22.18
CA VAL A 360 10.80 -1.00 22.62
C VAL A 360 9.38 -1.42 22.98
N ILE A 361 8.87 -0.93 24.11
CA ILE A 361 7.48 -1.19 24.51
C ILE A 361 6.59 0.00 24.15
N GLN A 362 5.30 -0.26 23.92
CA GLN A 362 4.36 0.77 23.48
C GLN A 362 4.25 1.93 24.47
N SER A 363 4.33 1.67 25.79
CA SER A 363 4.24 2.71 26.81
C SER A 363 5.32 3.78 26.63
N GLN A 364 6.54 3.42 26.22
CA GLN A 364 7.64 4.37 25.99
C GLN A 364 7.35 5.36 24.85
N LEU A 365 6.47 4.98 23.90
CA LEU A 365 6.09 5.80 22.75
C LEU A 365 4.82 6.64 23.02
N GLN A 366 4.23 6.54 24.22
CA GLN A 366 3.08 7.34 24.59
C GLN A 366 3.50 8.65 25.28
N PRO A 367 2.68 9.71 25.22
CA PRO A 367 2.95 10.96 25.93
C PRO A 367 2.96 10.68 27.44
N ASN A 368 4.02 11.13 28.13
CA ASN A 368 4.24 10.85 29.55
C ASN A 368 4.34 9.36 29.90
N GLY A 369 4.59 8.52 28.91
CA GLY A 369 4.85 7.11 29.11
C GLY A 369 6.21 6.83 29.72
N SER A 370 6.38 5.63 30.22
CA SER A 370 7.61 5.19 30.90
C SER A 370 7.96 3.75 30.54
N GLY A 371 9.24 3.40 30.73
CA GLY A 371 9.71 2.03 30.69
C GLY A 371 9.92 1.40 32.07
N PHE A 372 10.55 0.22 32.08
CA PHE A 372 10.84 -0.56 33.30
C PHE A 372 11.89 0.11 34.20
N GLY A 373 12.67 1.06 33.68
CA GLY A 373 13.65 1.85 34.44
C GLY A 373 13.05 2.77 35.51
N THR A 374 11.75 2.69 35.80
CA THR A 374 11.11 3.37 36.95
C THR A 374 11.37 2.68 38.29
N PHE A 375 11.93 1.44 38.25
CA PHE A 375 12.28 0.62 39.41
C PHE A 375 11.12 0.42 40.40
N GLU A 376 9.88 0.40 39.91
CA GLU A 376 8.73 0.05 40.73
C GLU A 376 8.66 -1.48 40.90
N THR A 377 8.72 -1.98 42.13
CA THR A 377 8.75 -3.42 42.45
C THR A 377 7.37 -4.09 42.42
N ASP A 378 6.30 -3.29 42.37
CA ASP A 378 4.91 -3.76 42.59
C ASP A 378 4.03 -3.63 41.33
N SER A 379 4.55 -3.07 40.24
CA SER A 379 3.79 -2.85 39.00
C SER A 379 4.27 -3.78 37.89
N LEU A 380 3.48 -4.83 37.65
CA LEU A 380 3.70 -5.86 36.61
C LEU A 380 3.72 -5.29 35.16
N VAL A 381 3.42 -3.99 34.98
CA VAL A 381 3.37 -3.28 33.71
C VAL A 381 3.79 -1.81 33.92
N PRO A 382 4.68 -1.24 33.07
CA PRO A 382 5.03 0.17 33.11
C PRO A 382 3.79 1.07 33.01
N LYS A 383 3.68 2.06 33.90
CA LYS A 383 2.49 2.90 34.00
C LYS A 383 2.37 3.88 32.83
N ASN A 384 1.18 3.95 32.24
CA ASN A 384 0.72 5.12 31.51
C ASN A 384 0.19 6.13 32.53
N ASN A 385 1.04 6.99 33.07
CA ASN A 385 0.58 8.08 33.92
C ASN A 385 0.34 9.32 33.04
N PRO A 386 -0.91 9.62 32.63
CA PRO A 386 -1.22 10.92 32.05
C PRO A 386 -1.16 11.96 33.17
N VAL A 387 0.03 12.47 33.48
CA VAL A 387 0.13 13.71 34.27
C VAL A 387 -0.47 14.80 33.40
N VAL A 388 -1.65 15.27 33.79
CA VAL A 388 -2.34 16.41 33.19
C VAL A 388 -1.56 17.67 33.57
N THR A 389 -0.48 17.96 32.87
CA THR A 389 0.07 19.31 32.83
C THR A 389 -0.76 20.10 31.82
N THR A 390 -1.61 20.97 32.35
CA THR A 390 -2.37 21.97 31.61
C THR A 390 -1.43 23.01 30.97
N GLU A 391 -0.75 22.63 29.90
CA GLU A 391 -0.23 23.57 28.92
C GLU A 391 -0.70 23.13 27.53
N LYS A 392 -1.54 23.98 26.93
CA LYS A 392 -2.07 23.79 25.57
C LYS A 392 -0.94 23.96 24.54
N HIS A 393 -0.17 22.91 24.34
CA HIS A 393 0.43 22.61 23.04
C HIS A 393 -0.21 21.34 22.50
N ASN A 394 -0.52 21.32 21.20
CA ASN A 394 -1.19 20.22 20.48
C ASN A 394 -0.31 18.94 20.39
N ILE A 395 0.23 18.45 21.52
CA ILE A 395 1.06 17.24 21.65
C ILE A 395 0.25 16.13 22.36
N ASN A 396 -1.08 16.20 22.32
CA ASN A 396 -1.98 15.32 23.08
C ASN A 396 -2.47 14.09 22.31
N SER A 397 -1.91 13.79 21.14
CA SER A 397 -2.04 12.47 20.53
C SER A 397 -0.71 11.76 20.67
N GLY A 398 -0.68 10.60 21.34
CA GLY A 398 0.51 9.73 21.32
C GLY A 398 1.02 9.47 19.92
N LEU A 399 2.27 8.99 19.82
CA LEU A 399 2.90 8.76 18.51
C LEU A 399 1.98 7.88 17.66
N ALA A 400 1.42 8.48 16.60
CA ALA A 400 0.54 7.74 15.71
C ALA A 400 1.32 6.60 15.05
N PRO A 401 0.75 5.39 14.98
CA PRO A 401 1.38 4.27 14.31
C PRO A 401 1.59 4.56 12.82
N GLY A 402 2.54 3.87 12.20
CA GLY A 402 2.96 4.09 10.80
C GLY A 402 4.08 5.12 10.68
N ALA A 403 5.12 4.98 11.50
CA ALA A 403 6.32 5.80 11.43
C ALA A 403 7.57 5.07 11.91
N VAL A 404 8.71 5.40 11.32
CA VAL A 404 10.03 4.99 11.80
C VAL A 404 10.55 6.04 12.78
N LEU A 405 11.03 5.60 13.94
CA LEU A 405 11.63 6.43 14.98
C LEU A 405 13.12 6.14 15.06
N SER A 406 13.95 7.16 14.97
CA SER A 406 15.40 7.07 15.17
C SER A 406 15.79 7.78 16.46
N PHE A 407 16.36 7.04 17.42
CA PHE A 407 16.79 7.57 18.71
C PHE A 407 17.86 6.68 19.37
N PRO A 408 18.67 7.21 20.31
CA PRO A 408 19.67 6.41 21.01
C PRO A 408 19.04 5.41 21.98
N ARG A 409 19.61 4.20 22.05
CA ARG A 409 19.25 3.08 22.92
C ARG A 409 20.52 2.45 23.50
N TRP A 410 20.44 1.92 24.73
CA TRP A 410 21.53 1.13 25.31
C TRP A 410 21.56 -0.25 24.66
N GLY A 411 22.73 -0.66 24.18
CA GLY A 411 22.99 -1.97 23.59
C GLY A 411 24.16 -2.66 24.27
N LEU A 412 24.14 -3.99 24.26
CA LEU A 412 25.15 -4.84 24.89
C LEU A 412 25.99 -5.54 23.82
N ARG A 413 27.32 -5.44 23.95
CA ARG A 413 28.28 -6.34 23.31
C ARG A 413 28.96 -7.16 24.40
N ILE A 414 29.19 -8.44 24.15
CA ILE A 414 29.87 -9.34 25.09
C ILE A 414 30.81 -10.23 24.31
N HIS A 415 31.98 -10.53 24.88
CA HIS A 415 32.92 -11.54 24.38
C HIS A 415 33.48 -12.33 25.56
N CYS A 416 33.74 -13.62 25.36
CA CYS A 416 34.13 -14.54 26.43
C CYS A 416 35.34 -15.40 26.03
N GLU A 417 36.23 -15.63 26.99
CA GLU A 417 37.43 -16.46 26.83
C GLU A 417 37.51 -17.49 27.96
N LEU A 418 37.99 -18.70 27.64
CA LEU A 418 38.25 -19.73 28.65
C LEU A 418 39.44 -19.33 29.51
N VAL A 419 39.38 -19.68 30.79
CA VAL A 419 40.57 -19.56 31.66
C VAL A 419 41.48 -20.76 31.38
N PRO A 420 42.72 -20.55 30.92
CA PRO A 420 43.64 -21.64 30.60
C PRO A 420 44.12 -22.34 31.88
N ASP A 421 44.57 -23.59 31.75
CA ASP A 421 45.25 -24.36 32.80
C ASP A 421 44.55 -24.28 34.17
N LEU A 422 43.28 -24.69 34.25
CA LEU A 422 42.52 -24.64 35.51
C LEU A 422 43.19 -25.40 36.65
N SER A 423 44.02 -26.40 36.38
CA SER A 423 44.80 -27.08 37.43
C SER A 423 45.73 -26.15 38.23
N THR A 424 46.18 -25.03 37.65
CA THR A 424 47.01 -24.03 38.33
C THR A 424 46.22 -22.79 38.73
N ASN A 425 45.21 -22.43 37.94
CA ASN A 425 44.43 -21.20 38.11
C ASN A 425 43.18 -21.36 38.97
N LEU A 426 42.90 -22.56 39.48
CA LEU A 426 41.75 -22.85 40.35
C LEU A 426 42.20 -23.50 41.67
N ILE A 427 41.67 -22.99 42.78
CA ILE A 427 41.67 -23.70 44.07
C ILE A 427 40.24 -24.24 44.26
N PRO A 428 39.99 -25.55 44.06
CA PRO A 428 38.64 -26.10 44.11
C PRO A 428 38.01 -25.99 45.50
N PHE A 429 38.81 -26.18 46.55
CA PHE A 429 38.37 -26.12 47.94
C PHE A 429 39.49 -25.57 48.84
N SER A 430 39.22 -24.49 49.57
CA SER A 430 40.12 -23.90 50.57
C SER A 430 39.70 -24.27 52.00
N THR A 431 40.57 -23.98 52.97
CA THR A 431 40.27 -24.16 54.41
C THR A 431 39.08 -23.33 54.89
N GLY A 432 38.81 -22.19 54.26
CA GLY A 432 37.65 -21.33 54.50
C GLY A 432 36.40 -21.67 53.70
N GLU A 433 36.30 -22.90 53.16
CA GLU A 433 35.17 -23.38 52.35
C GLU A 433 34.90 -22.52 51.09
N ARG A 434 35.97 -22.04 50.46
CA ARG A 434 35.90 -21.26 49.21
C ARG A 434 36.46 -22.01 48.02
N THR A 435 35.99 -21.64 46.84
CA THR A 435 36.62 -21.92 45.56
C THR A 435 37.21 -20.63 45.03
N TYR A 436 38.50 -20.62 44.71
CA TYR A 436 39.17 -19.44 44.12
C TYR A 436 39.47 -19.70 42.65
N LEU A 437 39.13 -18.73 41.80
CA LEU A 437 39.48 -18.69 40.39
C LEU A 437 40.40 -17.50 40.16
N PHE A 438 41.54 -17.74 39.53
CA PHE A 438 42.52 -16.72 39.17
C PHE A 438 42.57 -16.60 37.65
N THR A 439 42.48 -15.38 37.14
CA THR A 439 42.46 -15.14 35.69
C THR A 439 43.77 -14.50 35.26
N PRO A 440 44.53 -15.14 34.34
CA PRO A 440 45.76 -14.58 33.81
C PRO A 440 45.54 -13.23 33.11
N ARG A 441 46.50 -12.33 33.23
CA ARG A 441 46.46 -11.00 32.57
C ARG A 441 46.32 -11.14 31.06
N ALA A 442 47.04 -12.08 30.45
CA ALA A 442 46.99 -12.34 29.01
C ALA A 442 45.58 -12.72 28.52
N THR A 443 44.80 -13.46 29.31
CA THR A 443 43.41 -13.82 28.97
C THR A 443 42.52 -12.58 28.98
N VAL A 444 42.64 -11.73 30.00
CA VAL A 444 41.85 -10.49 30.08
C VAL A 444 42.26 -9.51 28.96
N GLN A 445 43.55 -9.42 28.64
CA GLN A 445 44.05 -8.55 27.57
C GLN A 445 43.43 -8.91 26.22
N LYS A 446 43.31 -10.22 25.89
CA LYS A 446 42.62 -10.68 24.67
C LYS A 446 41.17 -10.18 24.56
N LEU A 447 40.45 -10.09 25.69
CA LEU A 447 39.08 -9.56 25.70
C LEU A 447 39.01 -8.08 25.31
N PHE A 448 39.94 -7.27 25.82
CA PHE A 448 40.02 -5.85 25.46
C PHE A 448 40.50 -5.66 24.02
N ASP A 449 41.50 -6.43 23.59
CA ASP A 449 42.01 -6.42 22.22
C ASP A 449 40.93 -6.77 21.21
N HIS A 450 40.04 -7.73 21.53
CA HIS A 450 38.91 -8.11 20.67
C HIS A 450 38.02 -6.92 20.31
N PHE A 451 37.73 -6.05 21.27
CA PHE A 451 36.91 -4.85 21.05
C PHE A 451 37.72 -3.60 20.67
N GLY A 452 39.04 -3.73 20.48
CA GLY A 452 39.94 -2.61 20.19
C GLY A 452 40.02 -1.58 21.33
N LEU A 453 39.82 -2.01 22.58
CA LEU A 453 39.87 -1.16 23.77
C LEU A 453 41.28 -1.15 24.39
N SER A 454 41.66 -0.02 24.99
CA SER A 454 42.91 0.05 25.77
C SER A 454 42.80 -0.77 27.05
N PHE A 455 43.85 -1.52 27.39
CA PHE A 455 43.88 -2.28 28.63
C PHE A 455 43.88 -1.34 29.86
N PRO A 456 42.96 -1.51 30.83
CA PRO A 456 42.85 -0.61 31.97
C PRO A 456 44.07 -0.67 32.90
N SER A 457 44.57 0.50 33.34
CA SER A 457 45.69 0.60 34.28
C SER A 457 45.41 -0.07 35.63
N THR A 458 44.14 -0.16 36.02
CA THR A 458 43.70 -0.87 37.24
C THR A 458 43.92 -2.38 37.18
N LEU A 459 44.05 -2.96 35.98
CA LEU A 459 44.27 -4.38 35.74
C LEU A 459 45.72 -4.70 35.30
N ASP A 460 46.52 -3.67 35.05
CA ASP A 460 47.90 -3.79 34.58
C ASP A 460 48.89 -4.13 35.72
N GLY A 461 48.54 -3.79 36.97
CA GLY A 461 49.33 -4.14 38.15
C GLY A 461 49.27 -5.63 38.55
N PRO A 462 50.14 -6.07 39.48
CA PRO A 462 50.06 -7.41 40.06
C PRO A 462 48.79 -7.58 40.90
N LEU A 463 48.25 -8.80 40.94
CA LEU A 463 47.06 -9.11 41.74
C LEU A 463 47.32 -8.84 43.23
N ASN A 464 46.42 -8.09 43.88
CA ASN A 464 46.46 -7.89 45.32
C ASN A 464 45.95 -9.14 46.05
N VAL A 465 46.86 -10.04 46.38
CA VAL A 465 46.59 -11.33 47.03
C VAL A 465 45.78 -11.17 48.34
N THR A 466 46.10 -10.17 49.15
CA THR A 466 45.39 -9.93 50.43
C THR A 466 43.92 -9.57 50.24
N LYS A 467 43.57 -8.93 49.11
CA LYS A 467 42.17 -8.65 48.74
C LYS A 467 41.50 -9.81 48.02
N ALA A 468 42.28 -10.65 47.36
CA ALA A 468 41.79 -11.82 46.61
C ALA A 468 41.37 -12.96 47.54
N MET A 469 42.18 -13.23 48.57
CA MET A 469 41.95 -14.31 49.54
C MET A 469 41.07 -13.82 50.70
N VAL A 470 40.25 -14.70 51.26
CA VAL A 470 39.29 -14.37 52.33
C VAL A 470 39.74 -15.04 53.62
N GLY A 471 39.85 -14.26 54.69
CA GLY A 471 40.19 -14.80 56.02
C GLY A 471 41.61 -15.35 56.09
N ASN A 472 41.75 -16.59 56.57
CA ASN A 472 43.04 -17.26 56.78
C ASN A 472 43.50 -18.12 55.58
N ASP A 473 42.80 -18.05 54.44
CA ASP A 473 43.17 -18.82 53.25
C ASP A 473 44.48 -18.29 52.64
N THR A 474 45.34 -19.22 52.22
CA THR A 474 46.67 -18.90 51.70
C THR A 474 46.73 -18.98 50.19
N PHE A 475 47.54 -18.10 49.60
CA PHE A 475 47.75 -18.07 48.16
C PHE A 475 48.65 -19.24 47.72
N PRO A 476 48.39 -19.88 46.56
CA PRO A 476 49.14 -21.05 46.13
C PRO A 476 50.63 -20.72 45.89
N PRO A 477 51.58 -21.51 46.43
CA PRO A 477 53.01 -21.21 46.37
C PRO A 477 53.62 -21.31 44.96
N GLY A 478 52.89 -21.79 43.96
CA GLY A 478 53.35 -21.92 42.57
C GLY A 478 52.71 -20.94 41.59
N LEU A 479 51.80 -20.07 42.05
CA LEU A 479 51.13 -19.10 41.20
C LEU A 479 51.84 -17.75 41.31
N ASP A 480 52.11 -17.07 40.19
CA ASP A 480 52.76 -15.76 40.21
C ASP A 480 51.69 -14.64 40.23
N PRO A 481 51.55 -13.86 41.32
CA PRO A 481 50.62 -12.74 41.38
C PRO A 481 50.85 -11.69 40.29
N ALA A 482 52.08 -11.56 39.78
CA ALA A 482 52.40 -10.61 38.73
C ALA A 482 51.86 -11.04 37.36
N SER A 483 51.52 -12.32 37.16
CA SER A 483 50.94 -12.85 35.91
C SER A 483 49.40 -12.75 35.87
N LEU A 484 48.76 -12.45 37.00
CA LEU A 484 47.31 -12.43 37.18
C LEU A 484 46.77 -10.99 37.21
N SER A 485 45.56 -10.81 36.68
CA SER A 485 44.86 -9.52 36.71
C SER A 485 43.55 -9.54 37.49
N LEU A 486 42.87 -10.70 37.57
CA LEU A 486 41.61 -10.85 38.29
C LEU A 486 41.63 -12.07 39.22
N SER A 487 40.80 -12.00 40.25
CA SER A 487 40.46 -13.15 41.08
C SER A 487 38.99 -13.14 41.47
N ALA A 488 38.39 -14.31 41.50
CA ALA A 488 37.03 -14.52 41.97
C ALA A 488 37.04 -15.57 43.09
N ALA A 489 36.28 -15.27 44.15
CA ALA A 489 36.11 -16.15 45.29
C ALA A 489 34.62 -16.53 45.35
N PHE A 490 34.35 -17.83 45.34
CA PHE A 490 33.02 -18.40 45.36
C PHE A 490 32.86 -19.26 46.61
N TRP A 491 31.63 -19.37 47.10
CA TRP A 491 31.33 -20.33 48.16
C TRP A 491 31.35 -21.76 47.60
N SER A 492 31.92 -22.71 48.36
CA SER A 492 31.87 -24.15 48.05
C SER A 492 30.58 -24.78 48.57
N ASN A 493 29.44 -24.19 48.22
CA ASN A 493 28.10 -24.52 48.75
C ASN A 493 27.27 -25.42 47.83
N GLY A 494 27.92 -26.16 46.93
CA GLY A 494 27.21 -27.03 45.99
C GLY A 494 26.50 -26.33 44.83
N VAL A 495 26.63 -25.02 44.66
CA VAL A 495 26.02 -24.32 43.51
C VAL A 495 26.80 -24.62 42.23
N SER A 496 26.08 -25.05 41.20
CA SER A 496 26.68 -25.55 39.95
C SER A 496 27.14 -24.46 38.98
N LEU A 497 26.57 -23.26 39.01
CA LEU A 497 27.05 -22.10 38.26
C LEU A 497 27.27 -20.93 39.22
N SER A 498 28.44 -20.31 39.16
CA SER A 498 28.73 -19.14 39.97
C SER A 498 29.36 -18.06 39.12
N THR A 499 28.83 -16.85 39.26
CA THR A 499 29.29 -15.68 38.54
C THR A 499 29.75 -14.61 39.52
N LYS A 500 30.79 -13.88 39.15
CA LYS A 500 31.26 -12.71 39.90
C LYS A 500 31.65 -11.62 38.93
N SER A 501 30.83 -10.58 38.89
CA SER A 501 31.06 -9.41 38.05
C SER A 501 31.95 -8.38 38.77
N THR A 502 32.89 -7.82 38.04
CA THR A 502 33.84 -6.78 38.46
C THR A 502 33.72 -5.63 37.48
N ALA A 503 33.12 -4.52 37.93
CA ALA A 503 32.98 -3.34 37.09
C ALA A 503 34.35 -2.65 36.92
N VAL A 504 34.80 -2.55 35.67
CA VAL A 504 36.01 -1.82 35.26
C VAL A 504 35.70 -0.33 35.15
N SER A 505 34.53 -0.01 34.58
CA SER A 505 33.95 1.33 34.52
C SER A 505 32.48 1.24 34.89
N ARG A 506 32.03 2.11 35.80
CA ARG A 506 30.62 2.21 36.24
C ARG A 506 29.93 3.42 35.59
N GLY A 507 30.44 3.87 34.45
CA GLY A 507 29.84 4.93 33.66
C GLY A 507 30.41 6.31 33.92
N GLU A 508 31.47 6.46 34.72
CA GLU A 508 32.06 7.74 35.09
C GLU A 508 32.49 8.59 33.88
N GLU A 509 32.90 7.95 32.79
CA GLU A 509 33.33 8.59 31.53
C GLU A 509 32.17 9.03 30.62
N GLY A 510 30.93 8.70 30.97
CA GLY A 510 29.74 9.01 30.16
C GLY A 510 29.53 8.13 28.93
N ARG A 511 30.47 7.22 28.62
CA ARG A 511 30.48 6.36 27.42
C ARG A 511 29.73 5.03 27.56
N GLY A 512 29.17 4.76 28.73
CA GLY A 512 28.57 3.47 29.07
C GLY A 512 29.36 2.70 30.12
N PHE A 513 29.08 1.41 30.25
CA PHE A 513 29.56 0.57 31.35
C PHE A 513 30.41 -0.58 30.84
N VAL A 514 31.46 -0.91 31.59
CA VAL A 514 32.41 -1.97 31.24
C VAL A 514 32.58 -2.90 32.42
N THR A 515 32.25 -4.17 32.23
CA THR A 515 32.25 -5.16 33.31
C THR A 515 32.91 -6.46 32.88
N LEU A 516 33.75 -6.98 33.77
CA LEU A 516 34.36 -8.29 33.63
C LEU A 516 33.61 -9.28 34.51
N GLU A 517 33.09 -10.36 33.93
CA GLU A 517 32.40 -11.41 34.66
C GLU A 517 33.22 -12.69 34.66
N ASN A 518 33.58 -13.17 35.85
CA ASN A 518 34.17 -14.49 36.01
C ASN A 518 33.05 -15.51 36.22
N VAL A 519 33.10 -16.59 35.46
CA VAL A 519 32.10 -17.64 35.42
C VAL A 519 32.77 -18.95 35.80
N LEU A 520 32.17 -19.66 36.75
CA LEU A 520 32.66 -20.95 37.22
C LEU A 520 31.51 -21.97 37.20
N VAL A 521 31.71 -23.05 36.44
CA VAL A 521 30.83 -24.21 36.41
C VAL A 521 31.42 -25.32 37.28
N ARG A 522 30.57 -25.94 38.11
CA ARG A 522 30.92 -27.02 39.03
C ARG A 522 29.85 -28.08 38.97
N LEU A 523 30.17 -29.23 38.39
CA LEU A 523 29.20 -30.28 38.16
C LEU A 523 29.74 -31.64 38.57
N ASN A 524 28.87 -32.43 39.18
CA ASN A 524 29.21 -33.79 39.52
C ASN A 524 29.12 -34.66 38.25
N ASP A 525 30.21 -35.35 37.92
CA ASP A 525 30.36 -36.15 36.69
C ASP A 525 29.32 -37.28 36.58
N LYS A 526 28.75 -37.71 37.72
CA LYS A 526 27.60 -38.63 37.75
C LYS A 526 26.36 -38.08 37.05
N TYR A 527 26.10 -36.77 37.17
CA TYR A 527 24.95 -36.11 36.53
C TYR A 527 25.28 -35.59 35.13
N ALA A 528 26.55 -35.60 34.75
CA ALA A 528 27.07 -35.21 33.44
C ALA A 528 28.01 -36.30 32.88
N PRO A 529 27.50 -37.52 32.60
CA PRO A 529 28.35 -38.69 32.29
C PRO A 529 29.13 -38.58 30.97
N HIS A 530 28.75 -37.64 30.10
CA HIS A 530 29.38 -37.39 28.80
C HIS A 530 30.19 -36.09 28.78
N SER A 531 30.50 -35.54 29.95
CA SER A 531 31.20 -34.27 30.07
C SER A 531 32.72 -34.41 29.95
N THR A 532 33.34 -33.35 29.46
CA THR A 532 34.78 -33.18 29.37
C THR A 532 35.16 -31.87 30.06
N PHE A 533 35.31 -31.93 31.37
CA PHE A 533 35.72 -30.77 32.16
C PHE A 533 37.22 -30.48 32.01
N ALA A 534 37.57 -29.19 32.06
CA ALA A 534 38.95 -28.73 32.06
C ALA A 534 39.72 -29.10 33.34
N TYR A 535 39.03 -29.32 34.46
CA TYR A 535 39.63 -29.82 35.70
C TYR A 535 38.68 -30.70 36.50
N TYR A 536 39.21 -31.70 37.20
CA TYR A 536 38.47 -32.53 38.16
C TYR A 536 39.11 -32.40 39.53
N ASN A 537 38.28 -32.37 40.58
CA ASN A 537 38.81 -32.43 41.94
C ASN A 537 39.62 -33.72 42.18
N ALA A 538 40.68 -33.60 42.99
CA ALA A 538 41.55 -34.74 43.30
C ALA A 538 40.85 -35.78 44.18
N GLU A 539 39.98 -35.35 45.09
CA GLU A 539 39.28 -36.23 46.01
C GLU A 539 37.89 -36.63 45.49
N PRO A 540 37.59 -37.93 45.33
CA PRO A 540 36.26 -38.36 44.90
C PRO A 540 35.21 -38.03 45.98
N THR A 541 34.06 -37.54 45.54
CA THR A 541 32.89 -37.26 46.38
C THR A 541 32.01 -38.51 46.48
N VAL A 542 31.58 -38.86 47.68
CA VAL A 542 30.63 -39.96 47.88
C VAL A 542 29.22 -39.42 47.70
N ASN A 543 28.47 -39.97 46.74
CA ASN A 543 27.10 -39.59 46.46
C ASN A 543 26.13 -40.16 47.49
N ALA A 544 24.89 -39.64 47.49
CA ALA A 544 23.82 -40.12 48.36
C ALA A 544 23.46 -41.61 48.22
N ASP A 545 23.80 -42.24 47.09
CA ASP A 545 23.62 -43.67 46.83
C ASP A 545 24.87 -44.52 47.09
N GLY A 546 25.91 -43.94 47.70
CA GLY A 546 27.17 -44.61 48.02
C GLY A 546 28.14 -44.76 46.84
N THR A 547 27.79 -44.30 45.64
CA THR A 547 28.71 -44.29 44.49
C THR A 547 29.72 -43.17 44.62
N THR A 548 30.97 -43.41 44.21
CA THR A 548 31.99 -42.36 44.12
C THR A 548 31.89 -41.64 42.79
N SER A 549 31.97 -40.31 42.82
CA SER A 549 32.00 -39.45 41.64
C SER A 549 33.01 -38.32 41.84
N ARG A 550 33.22 -37.50 40.83
CA ARG A 550 34.10 -36.32 40.92
C ARG A 550 33.35 -35.06 40.54
N ILE A 551 33.78 -33.95 41.10
CA ILE A 551 33.32 -32.63 40.70
C ILE A 551 34.25 -32.14 39.59
N GLY A 552 33.66 -31.93 38.42
CA GLY A 552 34.30 -31.29 37.29
C GLY A 552 34.10 -29.77 37.31
N TYR A 553 35.09 -29.07 36.75
CA TYR A 553 35.18 -27.62 36.74
C TYR A 553 35.50 -27.11 35.34
N ASP A 554 34.71 -26.14 34.90
CA ASP A 554 35.00 -25.29 33.75
C ASP A 554 34.91 -23.82 34.18
N ALA A 555 35.74 -22.96 33.60
CA ALA A 555 35.70 -21.54 33.91
C ALA A 555 36.01 -20.66 32.70
N ALA A 556 35.37 -19.50 32.68
CA ALA A 556 35.56 -18.49 31.65
C ALA A 556 35.52 -17.09 32.26
N VAL A 557 36.04 -16.13 31.51
CA VAL A 557 35.92 -14.71 31.80
C VAL A 557 35.29 -14.01 30.61
N CYS A 558 34.31 -13.15 30.86
CA CYS A 558 33.62 -12.39 29.83
C CYS A 558 33.80 -10.90 30.06
N LEU A 559 33.87 -10.14 28.97
CA LEU A 559 33.84 -8.68 28.97
C LEU A 559 32.51 -8.22 28.38
N GLU A 560 31.71 -7.54 29.21
CA GLU A 560 30.42 -6.95 28.86
C GLU A 560 30.57 -5.44 28.67
N LEU A 561 30.10 -4.93 27.53
CA LEU A 561 30.11 -3.53 27.14
C LEU A 561 28.67 -3.05 26.91
N TYR A 562 28.20 -2.16 27.78
CA TYR A 562 26.90 -1.51 27.67
C TYR A 562 27.10 -0.12 27.10
N GLU A 563 26.72 0.09 25.84
CA GLU A 563 27.07 1.29 25.07
C GLU A 563 25.82 1.92 24.41
N PRO A 564 25.82 3.24 24.11
CA PRO A 564 24.73 3.89 23.41
C PRO A 564 24.81 3.72 21.87
N TRP A 565 23.69 3.37 21.25
CA TRP A 565 23.53 3.14 19.81
C TRP A 565 22.31 3.87 19.26
N ILE A 566 22.40 4.48 18.09
CA ILE A 566 21.24 5.03 17.38
C ILE A 566 20.59 3.89 16.59
N VAL A 567 19.31 3.63 16.84
CA VAL A 567 18.56 2.58 16.16
C VAL A 567 17.27 3.11 15.55
N ASN A 568 16.80 2.44 14.51
CA ASN A 568 15.51 2.69 13.88
C ASN A 568 14.47 1.72 14.45
N VAL A 569 13.35 2.24 14.93
CA VAL A 569 12.25 1.50 15.54
C VAL A 569 10.98 1.82 14.77
N TYR A 570 10.28 0.79 14.28
CA TYR A 570 9.00 0.98 13.62
C TYR A 570 7.86 0.94 14.65
N ASN A 571 7.09 2.04 14.71
CA ASN A 571 5.86 2.10 15.49
C ASN A 571 4.73 1.50 14.66
N THR A 572 4.54 0.19 14.77
CA THR A 572 3.52 -0.56 14.03
C THR A 572 2.11 -0.24 14.53
N SER A 573 1.12 -0.30 13.63
CA SER A 573 -0.31 -0.27 13.99
C SER A 573 -0.82 -1.62 14.49
N PHE A 574 -0.04 -2.68 14.29
CA PHE A 574 -0.39 -4.06 14.63
C PHE A 574 0.74 -4.67 15.48
N GLY A 575 0.53 -4.73 16.79
CA GLY A 575 1.48 -5.32 17.74
C GLY A 575 2.40 -4.33 18.46
N PRO A 576 3.40 -4.83 19.22
CA PRO A 576 4.40 -4.00 19.89
C PRO A 576 5.37 -3.36 18.86
N PRO A 577 5.99 -2.21 19.20
CA PRO A 577 7.03 -1.60 18.38
C PRO A 577 8.18 -2.57 18.11
N THR A 578 8.78 -2.50 16.92
CA THR A 578 9.85 -3.42 16.52
C THR A 578 11.09 -2.65 16.09
N THR A 579 12.24 -3.01 16.64
CA THR A 579 13.51 -2.42 16.24
C THR A 579 13.98 -3.03 14.91
N MET A 580 14.25 -2.18 13.91
CA MET A 580 14.55 -2.61 12.54
C MET A 580 16.05 -2.72 12.24
N SER A 581 16.83 -1.72 12.66
CA SER A 581 18.26 -1.64 12.29
C SER A 581 19.04 -0.70 13.20
N ILE A 582 20.35 -0.91 13.27
CA ILE A 582 21.30 0.02 13.88
C ILE A 582 21.69 1.05 12.80
N GLN A 583 21.57 2.33 13.12
CA GLN A 583 21.96 3.42 12.24
C GLN A 583 23.43 3.80 12.45
N SER A 584 23.85 3.95 13.71
CA SER A 584 25.23 4.28 14.07
C SER A 584 25.49 4.03 15.55
N LYS A 585 26.77 3.85 15.91
CA LYS A 585 27.22 3.98 17.31
C LYS A 585 27.19 5.46 17.71
N VAL A 586 26.76 5.78 18.94
CA VAL A 586 26.78 7.17 19.43
C VAL A 586 28.21 7.51 19.84
N ASP A 587 28.78 8.55 19.23
CA ASP A 587 30.02 9.16 19.71
C ASP A 587 29.67 10.45 20.47
N LEU A 588 30.22 10.63 21.68
CA LEU A 588 29.89 11.76 22.57
C LEU A 588 30.18 13.13 21.93
N THR A 589 30.96 13.16 20.85
CA THR A 589 31.40 14.39 20.17
C THR A 589 30.48 14.84 19.04
N THR A 590 29.63 14.00 18.48
CA THR A 590 28.83 14.36 17.29
C THR A 590 27.54 13.55 17.17
N MET A 591 26.40 14.24 17.28
CA MET A 591 25.08 13.67 16.93
C MET A 591 24.79 13.72 15.43
N ASP A 592 25.76 14.13 14.62
CA ASP A 592 25.58 14.39 13.20
C ASP A 592 26.45 13.45 12.36
N PRO A 593 26.00 12.20 12.14
CA PRO A 593 26.64 11.33 11.17
C PRO A 593 26.38 11.89 9.77
N GLN A 594 27.38 12.61 9.23
CA GLN A 594 27.84 12.79 7.83
C GLN A 594 26.87 12.61 6.62
N LEU A 595 25.56 12.65 6.81
CA LEU A 595 24.55 12.64 5.76
C LEU A 595 23.92 14.03 5.70
N PRO A 596 23.63 14.57 4.50
CA PRO A 596 22.96 15.86 4.38
C PRO A 596 21.70 15.83 5.26
N PRO A 597 21.49 16.83 6.15
CA PRO A 597 20.45 16.74 7.15
C PRO A 597 19.11 16.55 6.45
N PRO A 598 18.35 15.48 6.78
CA PRO A 598 17.02 15.29 6.22
C PRO A 598 16.20 16.55 6.49
N SER A 599 15.36 16.95 5.53
CA SER A 599 14.62 18.20 5.65
C SER A 599 13.67 18.14 6.85
N LYS A 600 13.90 19.02 7.83
CA LYS A 600 13.13 19.05 9.07
C LYS A 600 11.75 19.68 8.82
N LYS A 601 10.68 18.93 9.12
CA LYS A 601 9.29 19.37 8.93
C LYS A 601 8.82 20.36 10.00
N SER A 602 9.32 20.23 11.24
CA SER A 602 8.83 20.95 12.42
C SER A 602 9.91 21.75 13.15
N LYS A 603 9.49 22.68 14.03
CA LYS A 603 10.40 23.42 14.91
C LYS A 603 11.10 22.47 15.88
N THR A 604 12.36 22.77 16.18
CA THR A 604 13.16 22.04 17.20
C THR A 604 12.45 22.05 18.54
N ILE A 605 12.35 20.89 19.19
CA ILE A 605 11.84 20.79 20.57
C ILE A 605 12.85 21.48 21.50
N THR A 606 12.37 22.50 22.22
CA THR A 606 13.17 23.30 23.17
C THR A 606 12.96 22.91 24.63
N ASN A 607 12.37 21.74 24.89
CA ASN A 607 12.13 21.27 26.26
C ASN A 607 13.48 21.06 26.98
N PRO A 608 13.77 21.80 28.08
CA PRO A 608 15.04 21.70 28.79
C PRO A 608 15.25 20.35 29.49
N ASN A 609 14.17 19.60 29.75
CA ASN A 609 14.21 18.30 30.42
C ASN A 609 14.37 17.13 29.45
N ALA A 610 14.30 17.39 28.13
CA ALA A 610 14.46 16.36 27.12
C ALA A 610 15.94 16.24 26.71
N ILE A 611 16.52 15.07 26.94
CA ILE A 611 17.88 14.80 26.50
C ILE A 611 17.90 14.43 25.01
N ARG A 612 19.04 14.64 24.37
CA ARG A 612 19.29 14.24 22.96
C ARG A 612 20.34 13.14 22.87
N MET A 613 21.21 13.03 23.87
CA MET A 613 22.31 12.06 23.90
C MET A 613 22.34 11.40 25.27
N PHE A 614 22.65 10.10 25.29
CA PHE A 614 22.85 9.39 26.53
C PHE A 614 24.18 9.73 27.18
N ASN A 615 24.17 9.76 28.50
CA ASN A 615 25.32 9.97 29.33
C ASN A 615 25.24 9.04 30.54
N SER A 616 26.22 8.16 30.71
CA SER A 616 26.25 7.21 31.82
C SER A 616 26.71 7.79 33.17
N SER A 617 27.21 9.04 33.22
CA SER A 617 27.90 9.56 34.41
C SER A 617 27.03 9.63 35.68
N ALA A 618 25.72 9.80 35.53
CA ALA A 618 24.75 9.82 36.63
C ALA A 618 24.02 8.48 36.83
N LEU A 619 24.32 7.46 36.03
CA LEU A 619 23.52 6.23 35.94
C LEU A 619 24.10 5.07 36.76
N ARG A 620 25.11 5.33 37.61
CA ARG A 620 25.81 4.30 38.39
C ARG A 620 24.86 3.42 39.20
N SER A 621 23.95 4.01 39.99
CA SER A 621 23.05 3.24 40.86
C SER A 621 22.06 2.39 40.03
N ALA A 622 21.52 2.96 38.95
CA ALA A 622 20.67 2.22 38.01
C ALA A 622 21.43 1.04 37.37
N TYR A 623 22.69 1.24 36.96
CA TYR A 623 23.54 0.17 36.43
C TYR A 623 23.76 -0.94 37.46
N VAL A 624 24.14 -0.60 38.70
CA VAL A 624 24.42 -1.59 39.74
C VAL A 624 23.18 -2.44 40.05
N VAL A 625 22.02 -1.80 40.15
CA VAL A 625 20.74 -2.49 40.41
C VAL A 625 20.32 -3.35 39.21
N ALA A 626 20.35 -2.81 38.00
CA ALA A 626 19.96 -3.53 36.79
C ALA A 626 20.89 -4.73 36.52
N HIS A 627 22.21 -4.52 36.60
CA HIS A 627 23.21 -5.58 36.43
C HIS A 627 23.08 -6.66 37.51
N GLY A 628 22.94 -6.24 38.77
CA GLY A 628 22.70 -7.15 39.89
C GLY A 628 21.40 -7.96 39.72
N ASN A 629 20.34 -7.35 39.17
CA ASN A 629 19.13 -8.06 38.80
C ASN A 629 19.40 -9.13 37.73
N GLY A 630 20.08 -8.79 36.64
CA GLY A 630 20.46 -9.75 35.60
C GLY A 630 21.27 -10.94 36.13
N VAL A 631 22.26 -10.67 36.99
CA VAL A 631 23.06 -11.73 37.65
C VAL A 631 22.19 -12.60 38.55
N ASN A 632 21.32 -12.01 39.38
CA ASN A 632 20.47 -12.76 40.29
C ASN A 632 19.42 -13.61 39.54
N GLN A 633 18.97 -13.18 38.37
CA GLN A 633 18.12 -13.99 37.48
C GLN A 633 18.89 -15.24 36.99
N VAL A 634 20.14 -15.13 36.56
CA VAL A 634 20.91 -16.34 36.19
C VAL A 634 21.13 -17.25 37.40
N VAL A 635 21.48 -16.68 38.55
CA VAL A 635 21.83 -17.45 39.75
C VAL A 635 20.64 -18.20 40.35
N LYS A 636 19.41 -17.68 40.21
CA LYS A 636 18.20 -18.33 40.73
C LYS A 636 17.77 -19.57 39.95
N ASP A 637 18.14 -19.68 38.67
CA ASP A 637 17.91 -20.91 37.89
C ASP A 637 18.85 -22.07 38.32
N ASN A 638 19.85 -21.78 39.15
CA ASN A 638 20.66 -22.82 39.77
C ASN A 638 19.87 -23.52 40.87
N GLY A 639 19.21 -24.62 40.49
CA GLY A 639 18.47 -25.50 41.40
C GLY A 639 19.25 -25.77 42.68
N ARG A 640 18.81 -25.17 43.79
CA ARG A 640 19.46 -25.29 45.10
C ARG A 640 19.10 -26.58 45.83
N ASP A 641 18.27 -27.41 45.23
CA ASP A 641 17.72 -28.60 45.86
C ASP A 641 18.77 -29.70 46.08
N MET A 642 19.85 -29.71 45.27
CA MET A 642 20.94 -30.70 45.34
C MET A 642 22.27 -30.09 44.88
N PHE A 643 23.38 -30.53 45.48
CA PHE A 643 24.71 -30.01 45.19
C PHE A 643 25.27 -30.51 43.84
N TYR A 644 25.82 -29.57 43.05
CA TYR A 644 26.55 -29.78 41.81
C TYR A 644 25.74 -30.50 40.71
N VAL A 645 24.44 -30.21 40.63
CA VAL A 645 23.51 -30.76 39.62
C VAL A 645 23.36 -29.79 38.44
N PRO A 646 23.26 -30.28 37.19
CA PRO A 646 23.01 -29.43 36.02
C PRO A 646 21.62 -28.79 36.06
N SER A 647 21.55 -27.54 35.58
CA SER A 647 20.31 -26.80 35.31
C SER A 647 20.09 -26.66 33.79
N PRO A 648 18.86 -26.39 33.32
CA PRO A 648 18.62 -26.07 31.91
C PRO A 648 19.50 -24.93 31.41
N THR A 649 19.75 -23.90 32.23
CA THR A 649 20.70 -22.82 31.91
C THR A 649 22.10 -23.36 31.65
N LEU A 650 22.65 -24.24 32.49
CA LEU A 650 23.97 -24.82 32.27
C LEU A 650 24.05 -25.67 31.00
N ILE A 651 23.00 -26.44 30.68
CA ILE A 651 22.97 -27.24 29.45
C ILE A 651 23.03 -26.34 28.21
N SER A 652 22.39 -25.17 28.27
CA SER A 652 22.38 -24.19 27.17
C SER A 652 23.77 -23.65 26.81
N PHE A 653 24.73 -23.74 27.73
CA PHE A 653 26.12 -23.32 27.52
C PHE A 653 26.96 -24.38 26.79
N THR A 654 26.36 -25.51 26.43
CA THR A 654 27.05 -26.65 25.81
C THR A 654 26.32 -27.10 24.53
N ASN A 655 26.91 -28.07 23.82
CA ASN A 655 26.30 -28.66 22.62
C ASN A 655 25.27 -29.76 22.91
N GLY A 656 25.13 -30.19 24.16
CA GLY A 656 24.24 -31.30 24.49
C GLY A 656 22.81 -30.87 24.82
N SER A 657 21.97 -31.85 25.15
CA SER A 657 20.53 -31.67 25.35
C SER A 657 19.99 -32.54 26.48
N GLY A 658 18.96 -32.03 27.15
CA GLY A 658 18.28 -32.73 28.23
C GLY A 658 19.01 -32.66 29.58
N PRO A 659 18.43 -33.25 30.65
CA PRO A 659 18.88 -33.00 32.03
C PRO A 659 20.29 -33.50 32.36
N ARG A 660 20.84 -34.44 31.59
CA ARG A 660 22.20 -34.99 31.75
C ARG A 660 23.11 -34.65 30.57
N GLY A 661 22.68 -33.70 29.73
CA GLY A 661 23.32 -33.39 28.46
C GLY A 661 24.53 -32.45 28.56
N TYR A 662 25.09 -32.20 29.73
CA TYR A 662 26.26 -31.32 29.83
C TYR A 662 27.47 -32.02 29.20
N THR A 663 28.14 -31.33 28.27
CA THR A 663 29.28 -31.85 27.51
C THR A 663 30.55 -31.06 27.85
N GLU A 664 30.76 -29.94 27.17
CA GLU A 664 31.90 -29.03 27.39
C GLU A 664 31.38 -27.60 27.41
N PHE A 665 31.98 -26.76 28.25
CA PHE A 665 31.65 -25.34 28.29
C PHE A 665 32.03 -24.63 26.98
N SER A 666 31.05 -24.07 26.28
CA SER A 666 31.25 -23.27 25.07
C SER A 666 31.13 -21.77 25.40
N THR A 667 32.21 -21.03 25.20
CA THR A 667 32.23 -19.57 25.40
C THR A 667 31.25 -18.86 24.47
N GLU A 668 31.12 -19.30 23.22
CA GLU A 668 30.18 -18.73 22.25
C GLU A 668 28.72 -18.90 22.69
N ARG A 669 28.35 -20.10 23.16
CA ARG A 669 26.99 -20.36 23.65
C ARG A 669 26.70 -19.62 24.93
N TYR A 670 27.65 -19.58 25.86
CA TYR A 670 27.54 -18.81 27.08
C TYR A 670 27.38 -17.32 26.78
N GLN A 671 28.23 -16.76 25.92
CA GLN A 671 28.18 -15.37 25.47
C GLN A 671 26.79 -15.02 24.94
N LYS A 672 26.24 -15.85 24.04
CA LYS A 672 24.90 -15.65 23.49
C LYS A 672 23.81 -15.75 24.56
N ALA A 673 23.85 -16.77 25.41
CA ALA A 673 22.86 -16.96 26.46
C ALA A 673 22.87 -15.80 27.47
N ARG A 674 24.06 -15.42 27.93
CA ARG A 674 24.29 -14.29 28.84
C ARG A 674 23.82 -12.98 28.22
N ALA A 675 24.15 -12.71 26.96
CA ALA A 675 23.70 -11.51 26.27
C ALA A 675 22.18 -11.42 26.17
N ILE A 676 21.50 -12.53 25.87
CA ILE A 676 20.03 -12.60 25.82
C ILE A 676 19.44 -12.34 27.21
N THR A 677 20.04 -12.92 28.26
CA THR A 677 19.59 -12.68 29.64
C THR A 677 19.77 -11.22 30.04
N ASP A 678 20.91 -10.59 29.75
CA ASP A 678 21.13 -9.19 30.11
C ASP A 678 20.29 -8.23 29.24
N ALA A 679 20.08 -8.56 27.97
CA ALA A 679 19.16 -7.81 27.11
C ALA A 679 17.71 -7.84 27.60
N SER A 680 17.30 -8.90 28.32
CA SER A 680 15.96 -9.02 28.90
C SER A 680 15.88 -8.55 30.36
N ASN A 681 16.98 -8.56 31.11
CA ASN A 681 16.96 -8.32 32.57
C ASN A 681 17.78 -7.13 33.06
N VAL A 682 18.62 -6.55 32.20
CA VAL A 682 19.45 -5.38 32.50
C VAL A 682 19.01 -4.22 31.62
N LEU A 683 19.06 -4.37 30.29
CA LEU A 683 18.79 -3.29 29.34
C LEU A 683 17.40 -2.62 29.47
N PRO A 684 16.29 -3.32 29.79
CA PRO A 684 14.99 -2.69 29.96
C PRO A 684 14.96 -1.63 31.07
N TYR A 685 15.82 -1.79 32.08
CA TYR A 685 15.89 -0.88 33.23
C TYR A 685 16.73 0.38 32.98
N PHE A 686 17.32 0.53 31.78
CA PHE A 686 17.92 1.79 31.35
C PHE A 686 16.95 2.73 30.63
N ALA A 687 15.69 2.33 30.46
CA ALA A 687 14.67 3.16 29.87
C ALA A 687 13.52 3.35 30.86
N GLY A 688 13.39 4.56 31.42
CA GLY A 688 12.42 4.91 32.46
C GLY A 688 11.45 6.00 32.02
N SER A 689 11.22 6.98 32.88
CA SER A 689 10.31 8.11 32.66
C SER A 689 10.99 9.37 32.10
N GLY A 690 12.32 9.34 31.93
CA GLY A 690 13.09 10.43 31.35
C GLY A 690 12.78 10.63 29.86
N GLN A 691 12.65 11.90 29.47
CA GLN A 691 12.29 12.27 28.10
C GLN A 691 13.52 12.34 27.19
N LEU A 692 13.44 11.65 26.06
CA LEU A 692 14.46 11.64 25.01
C LEU A 692 13.85 12.18 23.70
N VAL A 693 14.62 12.97 22.97
CA VAL A 693 14.23 13.44 21.63
C VAL A 693 14.51 12.35 20.60
N ALA A 694 13.46 11.90 19.91
CA ALA A 694 13.53 10.99 18.78
C ALA A 694 13.22 11.72 17.46
N ARG A 695 13.79 11.23 16.36
CA ARG A 695 13.44 11.66 15.00
C ARG A 695 12.35 10.74 14.46
N ARG A 696 11.17 11.27 14.17
CA ARG A 696 10.06 10.54 13.57
C ARG A 696 9.99 10.78 12.08
N TYR A 697 10.01 9.71 11.31
CA TYR A 697 9.80 9.69 9.88
C TYR A 697 8.44 9.06 9.60
N GLU A 698 7.47 9.89 9.24
CA GLU A 698 6.11 9.41 8.92
C GLU A 698 6.11 8.67 7.59
N ASP A 699 5.40 7.54 7.53
CA ASP A 699 5.26 6.79 6.28
C ASP A 699 4.56 7.66 5.22
N LYS A 700 5.02 7.53 3.97
CA LYS A 700 4.44 8.21 2.82
C LYS A 700 3.42 7.30 2.16
N VAL A 701 2.17 7.76 2.10
CA VAL A 701 1.12 7.08 1.32
C VAL A 701 1.29 7.44 -0.15
N ILE A 702 1.78 6.48 -0.94
CA ILE A 702 1.90 6.60 -2.40
C ILE A 702 0.81 5.79 -3.09
N SER A 703 0.44 6.22 -4.28
CA SER A 703 -0.50 5.48 -5.12
C SER A 703 0.23 4.57 -6.10
N ILE A 704 -0.32 3.36 -6.28
CA ILE A 704 0.04 2.45 -7.36
C ILE A 704 -1.14 2.47 -8.33
N VAL A 705 -0.84 2.75 -9.59
CA VAL A 705 -1.86 2.78 -10.63
C VAL A 705 -1.62 1.60 -11.56
N THR A 706 -2.58 0.69 -11.61
CA THR A 706 -2.54 -0.48 -12.48
C THR A 706 -3.66 -0.41 -13.50
N LEU A 707 -3.37 -0.80 -14.73
CA LEU A 707 -4.34 -0.80 -15.81
C LEU A 707 -4.83 -2.23 -16.04
N ASN A 708 -6.13 -2.46 -15.93
CA ASN A 708 -6.72 -3.75 -16.28
C ASN A 708 -6.72 -3.92 -17.80
N GLN A 709 -5.73 -4.64 -18.30
CA GLN A 709 -5.51 -4.83 -19.73
C GLN A 709 -6.70 -5.51 -20.40
N PHE A 710 -7.35 -6.47 -19.73
CA PHE A 710 -8.48 -7.20 -20.31
C PHE A 710 -9.68 -6.29 -20.52
N ASP A 711 -10.05 -5.50 -19.51
CA ASP A 711 -11.18 -4.58 -19.60
C ASP A 711 -10.92 -3.48 -20.63
N LEU A 712 -9.68 -2.96 -20.68
CA LEU A 712 -9.32 -1.93 -21.67
C LEU A 712 -9.37 -2.48 -23.10
N ILE A 713 -8.81 -3.67 -23.33
CA ILE A 713 -8.83 -4.31 -24.67
C ILE A 713 -10.28 -4.59 -25.08
N ALA A 714 -11.10 -5.13 -24.18
CA ALA A 714 -12.52 -5.38 -24.45
C ALA A 714 -13.28 -4.08 -24.80
N ALA A 715 -13.05 -3.00 -24.04
CA ALA A 715 -13.63 -1.69 -24.32
C ALA A 715 -13.16 -1.13 -25.68
N LEU A 716 -11.88 -1.25 -26.01
CA LEU A 716 -11.33 -0.82 -27.29
C LEU A 716 -11.89 -1.60 -28.47
N ILE A 717 -12.04 -2.91 -28.35
CA ILE A 717 -12.68 -3.74 -29.39
C ILE A 717 -14.13 -3.30 -29.60
N LEU A 718 -14.89 -3.08 -28.51
CA LEU A 718 -16.27 -2.62 -28.60
C LEU A 718 -16.38 -1.27 -29.31
N ILE A 719 -15.52 -0.32 -28.95
CA ILE A 719 -15.47 1.02 -29.54
C ILE A 719 -15.12 0.94 -31.03
N PHE A 720 -14.05 0.22 -31.35
CA PHE A 720 -13.57 0.04 -32.71
C PHE A 720 -14.62 -0.62 -33.61
N VAL A 721 -15.25 -1.70 -33.13
CA VAL A 721 -16.32 -2.39 -33.86
C VAL A 721 -17.53 -1.48 -34.06
N THR A 722 -17.91 -0.69 -33.05
CA THR A 722 -19.02 0.26 -33.18
C THR A 722 -18.71 1.34 -34.24
N GLY A 723 -17.50 1.90 -34.23
CA GLY A 723 -17.05 2.84 -35.26
C GLY A 723 -17.03 2.22 -36.65
N LEU A 724 -16.53 0.99 -36.78
CA LEU A 724 -16.51 0.23 -38.04
C LEU A 724 -17.93 0.00 -38.58
N ILE A 725 -18.87 -0.40 -37.73
CA ILE A 725 -20.27 -0.61 -38.10
C ILE A 725 -20.88 0.71 -38.59
N CYS A 726 -20.67 1.81 -37.87
CA CYS A 726 -21.19 3.12 -38.26
C CYS A 726 -20.60 3.62 -39.60
N ALA A 727 -19.32 3.32 -39.87
CA ALA A 727 -18.63 3.74 -41.09
C ALA A 727 -19.02 2.91 -42.33
N ILE A 728 -19.15 1.58 -42.20
CA ILE A 728 -19.42 0.67 -43.32
C ILE A 728 -20.92 0.64 -43.65
N PHE A 729 -21.77 0.52 -42.64
CA PHE A 729 -23.21 0.28 -42.86
C PHE A 729 -24.01 1.57 -43.03
N ILE A 730 -23.52 2.55 -43.81
CA ILE A 730 -24.26 3.78 -44.11
C ILE A 730 -25.33 3.46 -45.16
N PRO A 731 -26.63 3.46 -44.80
CA PRO A 731 -27.67 3.00 -45.71
C PRO A 731 -27.85 3.97 -46.88
N ARG A 732 -27.98 3.44 -48.09
CA ARG A 732 -28.41 4.24 -49.25
C ARG A 732 -29.87 4.67 -49.09
N LEU A 733 -30.18 5.88 -49.55
CA LEU A 733 -31.55 6.38 -49.52
C LEU A 733 -32.47 5.53 -50.42
N PRO A 734 -33.76 5.39 -50.06
CA PRO A 734 -34.74 4.79 -50.95
C PRO A 734 -34.74 5.54 -52.30
N LEU A 735 -34.95 4.82 -53.40
CA LEU A 735 -34.89 5.32 -54.80
C LEU A 735 -33.48 5.58 -55.36
N GLY A 736 -32.40 5.20 -54.65
CA GLY A 736 -31.02 5.28 -55.16
C GLY A 736 -30.47 6.71 -55.24
N VAL A 737 -31.07 7.64 -54.49
CA VAL A 737 -30.68 9.05 -54.42
C VAL A 737 -29.43 9.18 -53.52
N PRO A 738 -28.45 10.04 -53.87
CA PRO A 738 -27.30 10.28 -52.99
C PRO A 738 -27.72 10.94 -51.67
N ARG A 739 -27.12 10.53 -50.54
CA ARG A 739 -27.33 11.21 -49.25
C ARG A 739 -26.96 12.70 -49.35
N ARG A 740 -27.80 13.53 -48.74
CA ARG A 740 -27.53 14.96 -48.51
C ARG A 740 -27.14 15.13 -47.04
N GLY A 741 -26.10 15.92 -46.76
CA GLY A 741 -25.76 16.27 -45.38
C GLY A 741 -26.77 17.28 -44.81
N PHE A 742 -26.73 17.53 -43.50
CA PHE A 742 -27.54 18.62 -42.90
C PHE A 742 -26.97 20.03 -43.14
N ASN A 743 -25.88 20.15 -43.88
CA ASN A 743 -25.24 21.42 -44.19
C ASN A 743 -26.13 22.31 -45.09
N LEU A 744 -26.10 23.63 -44.88
CA LEU A 744 -26.88 24.62 -45.63
C LEU A 744 -26.78 24.45 -47.17
N TYR A 745 -25.58 24.15 -47.66
CA TYR A 745 -25.35 23.91 -49.10
C TYR A 745 -26.11 22.68 -49.63
N SER A 746 -26.27 21.64 -48.81
CA SER A 746 -27.05 20.45 -49.19
C SER A 746 -28.54 20.77 -49.29
N TRP A 747 -29.05 21.65 -48.42
CA TRP A 747 -30.42 22.14 -48.46
C TRP A 747 -30.71 23.02 -49.68
N ILE A 748 -29.86 24.02 -49.93
CA ILE A 748 -29.98 24.91 -51.10
C ILE A 748 -29.99 24.08 -52.39
N LEU A 749 -29.13 23.07 -52.47
CA LEU A 749 -29.06 22.19 -53.63
C LEU A 749 -30.34 21.34 -53.79
N ALA A 750 -30.93 20.84 -52.70
CA ALA A 750 -32.19 20.08 -52.74
C ALA A 750 -33.38 20.93 -53.21
N PHE A 751 -33.47 22.19 -52.76
CA PHE A 751 -34.49 23.14 -53.22
C PHE A 751 -34.25 23.57 -54.67
N HIS A 752 -33.00 23.89 -55.04
CA HIS A 752 -32.66 24.32 -56.40
C HIS A 752 -32.84 23.21 -57.45
N ALA A 753 -32.56 21.95 -57.08
CA ALA A 753 -32.81 20.79 -57.92
C ALA A 753 -34.30 20.40 -58.02
N LYS A 754 -35.20 21.11 -57.32
CA LYS A 754 -36.64 20.78 -57.20
C LYS A 754 -36.89 19.35 -56.70
N GLU A 755 -35.99 18.82 -55.87
CA GLU A 755 -36.13 17.50 -55.24
C GLU A 755 -37.16 17.53 -54.09
N ILE A 756 -37.32 18.71 -53.46
CA ILE A 756 -38.28 18.97 -52.39
C ILE A 756 -39.26 20.04 -52.85
N GLU A 757 -40.56 19.77 -52.70
CA GLU A 757 -41.65 20.73 -52.90
C GLU A 757 -42.24 21.12 -51.54
N VAL A 758 -42.48 22.41 -51.35
CA VAL A 758 -43.18 22.94 -50.18
C VAL A 758 -44.66 22.97 -50.51
N ALA A 759 -45.48 22.21 -49.80
CA ALA A 759 -46.93 22.24 -49.97
C ALA A 759 -47.50 23.44 -49.20
N GLY A 760 -47.80 24.52 -49.93
CA GLY A 760 -48.35 25.78 -49.40
C GLY A 760 -47.90 26.98 -50.25
N ASP A 761 -48.75 27.99 -50.42
CA ASP A 761 -48.51 29.22 -51.23
C ASP A 761 -47.55 30.21 -50.54
N GLU A 762 -46.62 29.72 -49.72
CA GLU A 762 -45.70 30.56 -48.93
C GLU A 762 -44.42 30.86 -49.73
N ASN A 763 -44.24 32.12 -50.12
CA ASN A 763 -43.07 32.60 -50.84
C ASN A 763 -41.84 32.63 -49.92
N ILE A 764 -41.06 31.55 -49.89
CA ILE A 764 -39.75 31.51 -49.22
C ILE A 764 -38.80 32.49 -49.93
N VAL A 765 -38.37 33.55 -49.23
CA VAL A 765 -37.46 34.57 -49.77
C VAL A 765 -36.00 34.15 -49.57
N HIS A 766 -35.17 34.41 -50.58
CA HIS A 766 -33.74 34.09 -50.54
C HIS A 766 -33.03 34.94 -49.47
N GLY A 767 -32.38 34.30 -48.48
CA GLY A 767 -31.57 34.97 -47.44
C GLY A 767 -32.05 34.78 -45.99
N MET A 768 -33.15 34.06 -45.75
CA MET A 768 -33.61 33.72 -44.39
C MET A 768 -32.69 32.71 -43.71
N THR A 769 -32.42 32.90 -42.41
CA THR A 769 -31.73 31.89 -41.57
C THR A 769 -32.65 30.70 -41.28
N LEU A 770 -32.09 29.55 -40.84
CA LEU A 770 -32.90 28.35 -40.58
C LEU A 770 -33.97 28.59 -39.49
N ASP A 771 -33.65 29.42 -38.50
CA ASP A 771 -34.58 29.81 -37.42
C ASP A 771 -35.69 30.72 -37.95
N GLN A 772 -35.36 31.68 -38.81
CA GLN A 772 -36.36 32.54 -39.49
C GLN A 772 -37.27 31.75 -40.43
N LEU A 773 -36.71 30.73 -41.09
CA LEU A 773 -37.46 29.80 -41.94
C LEU A 773 -38.40 28.92 -41.10
N GLN A 774 -37.96 28.49 -39.92
CA GLN A 774 -38.78 27.75 -38.95
C GLN A 774 -39.93 28.60 -38.39
N ASP A 775 -39.69 29.88 -38.08
CA ASP A 775 -40.73 30.78 -37.56
C ASP A 775 -41.73 31.19 -38.64
N HIS A 776 -41.28 31.37 -39.89
CA HIS A 776 -42.12 31.83 -40.99
C HIS A 776 -42.90 30.71 -41.71
N ALA A 777 -42.28 29.54 -41.86
CA ALA A 777 -42.81 28.42 -42.64
C ALA A 777 -42.75 27.07 -41.88
N GLY A 778 -42.64 27.08 -40.55
CA GLY A 778 -42.41 25.87 -39.75
C GLY A 778 -43.52 24.80 -39.85
N GLU A 779 -44.75 25.22 -40.15
CA GLU A 779 -45.87 24.32 -40.40
C GLU A 779 -45.98 23.87 -41.87
N ALA A 780 -45.17 24.43 -42.78
CA ALA A 780 -45.16 24.04 -44.18
C ALA A 780 -44.74 22.56 -44.30
N ILE A 781 -45.48 21.82 -45.12
CA ILE A 781 -45.27 20.39 -45.31
C ILE A 781 -44.30 20.20 -46.48
N LEU A 782 -43.16 19.59 -46.21
CA LEU A 782 -42.15 19.26 -47.21
C LEU A 782 -42.46 17.90 -47.84
N ARG A 783 -42.49 17.86 -49.16
CA ARG A 783 -42.73 16.66 -49.97
C ARG A 783 -41.53 16.38 -50.88
N TYR A 784 -41.07 15.14 -50.88
CA TYR A 784 -40.04 14.67 -51.80
C TYR A 784 -40.66 14.33 -53.16
N ARG A 785 -40.16 14.94 -54.24
CA ARG A 785 -40.67 14.70 -55.60
C ARG A 785 -39.85 13.63 -56.30
N VAL A 786 -40.47 12.50 -56.64
CA VAL A 786 -39.84 11.48 -57.49
C VAL A 786 -39.81 11.97 -58.93
N VAL A 787 -38.65 12.39 -59.42
CA VAL A 787 -38.45 12.65 -60.85
C VAL A 787 -38.36 11.32 -61.57
N SER A 788 -39.51 10.75 -61.97
CA SER A 788 -39.51 9.56 -62.83
C SER A 788 -38.93 9.94 -64.20
N LYS A 789 -37.81 9.34 -64.59
CA LYS A 789 -37.39 9.37 -66.00
C LYS A 789 -38.53 8.80 -66.86
N PRO A 790 -39.01 9.50 -67.90
CA PRO A 790 -40.00 8.94 -68.81
C PRO A 790 -39.41 7.70 -69.49
N ARG A 791 -40.15 6.59 -69.42
CA ARG A 791 -39.72 5.23 -69.80
C ARG A 791 -39.66 5.00 -71.33
N ASP A 792 -39.77 6.05 -72.13
CA ASP A 792 -40.03 5.95 -73.57
C ASP A 792 -38.80 6.05 -74.49
N LYS A 793 -37.57 6.06 -73.94
CA LYS A 793 -36.33 6.10 -74.77
C LYS A 793 -35.27 5.06 -74.40
N LEU A 794 -35.65 3.95 -73.77
CA LEU A 794 -34.74 2.82 -73.50
C LEU A 794 -35.14 1.53 -74.23
N ALA A 795 -35.93 1.63 -75.31
CA ALA A 795 -36.33 0.51 -76.16
C ALA A 795 -35.76 0.59 -77.60
N LYS A 796 -34.75 1.43 -77.86
CA LYS A 796 -34.05 1.50 -79.15
C LYS A 796 -32.55 1.75 -78.96
N SER A 797 -31.85 0.72 -78.49
CA SER A 797 -30.43 0.46 -78.83
C SER A 797 -30.08 -0.94 -78.33
N VAL A 798 -30.75 -1.94 -78.90
CA VAL A 798 -30.23 -3.29 -78.99
C VAL A 798 -29.92 -3.46 -80.47
N ASP A 799 -28.64 -3.45 -80.80
CA ASP A 799 -27.99 -4.14 -81.93
C ASP A 799 -26.61 -3.50 -82.17
N GLU A 800 -25.59 -4.06 -81.52
CA GLU A 800 -24.31 -4.41 -82.16
C GLU A 800 -23.44 -5.21 -81.16
N PRO A 801 -22.83 -6.34 -81.57
CA PRO A 801 -21.93 -7.12 -80.73
C PRO A 801 -20.48 -6.69 -80.98
N GLU A 802 -19.75 -6.37 -79.92
CA GLU A 802 -18.29 -6.46 -79.96
C GLU A 802 -17.75 -7.24 -78.76
N GLU A 803 -16.96 -8.23 -79.14
CA GLU A 803 -16.11 -9.10 -78.35
C GLU A 803 -15.20 -8.28 -77.43
N TYR A 804 -15.03 -8.70 -76.17
CA TYR A 804 -13.70 -8.91 -75.60
C TYR A 804 -13.83 -9.78 -74.35
N LEU A 805 -13.46 -11.04 -74.55
CA LEU A 805 -13.18 -12.04 -73.54
C LEU A 805 -11.74 -11.84 -73.03
N SER A 806 -11.53 -12.20 -71.76
CA SER A 806 -10.26 -12.62 -71.13
C SER A 806 -9.23 -11.56 -70.71
N PHE A 807 -9.07 -11.37 -69.39
CA PHE A 807 -7.82 -11.54 -68.61
C PHE A 807 -8.20 -11.50 -67.11
N VAL A 808 -8.44 -12.67 -66.50
CA VAL A 808 -7.53 -13.43 -65.62
C VAL A 808 -7.45 -12.91 -64.17
N PHE A 809 -7.82 -13.84 -63.31
CA PHE A 809 -7.73 -13.92 -61.86
C PHE A 809 -6.28 -14.16 -61.39
N ILE A 810 -5.95 -13.75 -60.14
CA ILE A 810 -4.94 -14.27 -59.18
C ILE A 810 -3.80 -13.31 -58.73
N ALA A 811 -3.61 -13.31 -57.39
CA ALA A 811 -2.44 -12.96 -56.56
C ALA A 811 -2.21 -11.47 -56.24
N SER A 812 -1.79 -11.04 -55.04
CA SER A 812 -1.28 -11.67 -53.81
C SER A 812 -1.28 -10.57 -52.72
N LEU A 813 -1.71 -10.83 -51.49
CA LEU A 813 -0.86 -10.81 -50.28
C LEU A 813 0.38 -9.90 -50.35
N ASN A 814 0.31 -8.77 -49.64
CA ASN A 814 1.28 -8.34 -48.63
C ASN A 814 0.62 -7.35 -47.68
#